data_AF-A0A7C7MZ21-F1
#
_entry.id   AF-A0A7C7MZ21-F1
#
_cell.length_a   1.000
_cell.length_b   1.000
_cell.length_c   1.000
_cell.angle_alpha   90.00
_cell.angle_beta   90.00
_cell.angle_gamma   90.00
#
_symmetry.space_group_name_H-M   'P 1'
#
loop_
_entity.id
_entity.type
_entity.pdbx_description
1 polymer ?
#
loop_
_entity_poly.entity_id
_entity_poly.type
_entity_poly.pdbx_seq_one_letter_code
_entity_poly.pdbx_strand_id
1 'polypeptide(L)'
;MKTQITRINKMFFASMLILSLGYTSTLTFTTNVTVDDLTIAASDKVILNDGVIMTVTGAVSLTGILQMLGTSIANVTGAVTVESDGILDMDGTSRLKLGGNLRFNSGTLQAETGTGIDLNKGGAPQSIIGTIAGNFKTITRSGNATVFDITLTIEDSLDTGGMDLTISNLRTLTMGTGSVVVISGGNWTRTGALVLWADSKVLYTGSAATMQPELYGDIEHNGGTLTMQTLGGLNVAGTFRNISGNFAATQNITANGIIWNNGNVTESPSETWVIGAAGITITGGTFVGTDGAFTVAGDWTNSGTFTHNNSDVDFVGPGAQTITSGGSNFFDVSISNTGDIVSLADAFVFEGAALTIDAGAKFALAGQAFTAPAAVGRIVNSGSGIFMLHGDEVTTPNLDIPGATKFVATGSLLITRTLGALDDVTFDASGHTLTFNETIAYISGDITVASNTTLNMATHGLTIAHTKTVTNNGNWPEPTGGTLTCAGSATFIGLNNMSFYIFSAAVASSVLIFKDGNTYTVANNLTLTGTDENEIHLRTNAGATAILSNTGGAQSVDYVKVDNVDGTSANHIVATNSWDINRGGVGAVTFWDFGAMLYTFETTGNWDTAGNWEQGILPAATDNVLVSGGVTLTLNGTRTINDVQIAATGEITV
;
A
#
# COMPACT_ATOMS: atom_id res chain seq x y z
N MET A 1 54.03 57.91 37.75
CA MET A 1 53.75 56.52 37.31
C MET A 1 53.09 55.78 38.49
N LYS A 2 51.90 55.19 38.29
CA LYS A 2 51.24 54.18 39.16
C LYS A 2 50.85 54.57 40.60
N THR A 3 49.83 55.42 40.82
CA THR A 3 49.00 55.30 42.06
C THR A 3 47.62 55.99 42.08
N GLN A 4 47.18 56.71 41.03
CA GLN A 4 45.84 57.35 41.04
C GLN A 4 44.77 56.68 40.17
N ILE A 5 45.12 55.67 39.37
CA ILE A 5 44.17 54.97 38.48
C ILE A 5 43.27 53.97 39.24
N THR A 6 43.62 53.58 40.47
CA THR A 6 42.88 52.53 41.20
C THR A 6 41.79 53.08 42.15
N ARG A 7 41.73 54.40 42.40
CA ARG A 7 40.75 54.98 43.35
C ARG A 7 39.57 55.71 42.70
N ILE A 8 39.56 55.90 41.38
CA ILE A 8 38.44 56.52 40.65
C ILE A 8 37.39 55.48 40.20
N ASN A 9 37.72 54.18 40.20
CA ASN A 9 36.79 53.12 39.79
C ASN A 9 35.73 52.73 40.82
N LYS A 10 35.70 53.34 42.02
CA LYS A 10 34.76 52.98 43.10
C LYS A 10 33.77 54.08 43.50
N MET A 11 33.86 55.29 42.96
CA MET A 11 33.12 56.44 43.49
C MET A 11 31.93 56.94 42.64
N PHE A 12 31.61 56.32 41.50
CA PHE A 12 30.49 56.75 40.64
C PHE A 12 29.41 55.68 40.37
N PHE A 13 29.41 54.56 41.11
CA PHE A 13 28.57 53.39 40.79
C PHE A 13 27.19 53.34 41.46
N ALA A 14 26.66 54.43 42.03
CA ALA A 14 25.40 54.36 42.79
C ALA A 14 24.29 55.32 42.33
N SER A 15 24.49 56.09 41.26
CA SER A 15 23.39 56.86 40.68
C SER A 15 23.76 57.29 39.27
N MET A 16 23.21 56.60 38.28
CA MET A 16 23.20 56.98 36.86
C MET A 16 24.57 56.94 36.13
N LEU A 17 24.84 55.85 35.41
CA LEU A 17 25.90 55.81 34.39
C LEU A 17 25.34 56.39 33.08
N ILE A 18 25.32 57.72 32.92
CA ILE A 18 25.21 58.31 31.58
C ILE A 18 26.58 58.16 30.92
N LEU A 19 26.76 57.10 30.12
CA LEU A 19 27.81 57.06 29.12
C LEU A 19 27.41 58.01 27.98
N SER A 20 27.49 59.33 28.21
CA SER A 20 27.77 60.24 27.10
C SER A 20 29.29 60.26 27.02
N LEU A 21 29.87 59.22 26.43
CA LEU A 21 31.28 59.25 26.10
C LEU A 21 31.38 60.32 25.01
N GLY A 22 31.77 61.54 25.37
CA GLY A 22 31.96 62.63 24.40
C GLY A 22 33.05 62.36 23.34
N TYR A 23 33.53 61.12 23.26
CA TYR A 23 34.50 60.55 22.34
C TYR A 23 34.18 59.06 22.14
N THR A 24 34.17 58.60 20.89
CA THR A 24 34.05 57.18 20.49
C THR A 24 34.90 56.28 21.38
N SER A 25 34.28 55.51 22.27
CA SER A 25 35.04 54.61 23.14
C SER A 25 34.35 53.29 23.43
N THR A 26 35.19 52.27 23.61
CA THR A 26 34.80 50.92 24.01
C THR A 26 35.00 50.79 25.52
N LEU A 27 33.93 50.43 26.25
CA LEU A 27 33.97 50.06 27.66
C LEU A 27 33.81 48.54 27.79
N THR A 28 34.74 47.89 28.48
CA THR A 28 34.67 46.44 28.72
C THR A 28 34.48 46.16 30.19
N PHE A 29 33.39 45.48 30.53
CA PHE A 29 33.17 44.92 31.87
C PHE A 29 33.83 43.54 31.95
N THR A 30 34.81 43.41 32.85
CA THR A 30 35.54 42.16 33.13
C THR A 30 35.12 41.50 34.45
N THR A 31 34.23 42.15 35.19
CA THR A 31 33.63 41.68 36.45
C THR A 31 32.17 42.08 36.47
N ASN A 32 31.37 41.39 37.30
CA ASN A 32 29.95 41.73 37.48
C ASN A 32 29.76 43.20 37.84
N VAL A 33 28.71 43.80 37.28
CA VAL A 33 28.39 45.22 37.44
C VAL A 33 26.90 45.39 37.71
N THR A 34 26.57 46.40 38.52
CA THR A 34 25.20 46.84 38.74
C THR A 34 25.10 48.33 38.44
N VAL A 35 24.09 48.72 37.68
CA VAL A 35 23.76 50.10 37.37
C VAL A 35 22.25 50.32 37.49
N ASP A 36 21.85 51.56 37.65
CA ASP A 36 20.43 51.91 37.66
C ASP A 36 19.88 51.87 36.24
N ASP A 37 20.21 52.86 35.42
CA ASP A 37 19.91 52.88 33.98
C ASP A 37 21.20 52.76 33.16
N LEU A 38 21.08 52.25 31.94
CA LEU A 38 22.18 52.18 30.97
C LEU A 38 21.76 52.80 29.63
N THR A 39 22.44 53.85 29.23
CA THR A 39 22.34 54.40 27.87
C THR A 39 23.67 54.20 27.16
N ILE A 40 23.66 53.57 25.98
CA ILE A 40 24.83 53.47 25.10
C ILE A 40 24.56 54.37 23.90
N ALA A 41 25.28 55.49 23.82
CA ALA A 41 25.08 56.47 22.76
C ALA A 41 25.64 56.00 21.41
N ALA A 42 25.27 56.70 20.34
CA ALA A 42 25.77 56.41 19.01
C ALA A 42 27.31 56.43 18.98
N SER A 43 27.91 55.47 18.30
CA SER A 43 29.37 55.27 18.20
C SER A 43 30.08 54.77 19.47
N ASP A 44 29.35 54.54 20.56
CA ASP A 44 29.89 53.90 21.76
C ASP A 44 29.66 52.38 21.73
N LYS A 45 30.54 51.66 22.43
CA LYS A 45 30.46 50.20 22.55
C LYS A 45 30.67 49.76 24.00
N VAL A 46 29.76 48.96 24.52
CA VAL A 46 29.93 48.25 25.79
C VAL A 46 30.12 46.77 25.49
N ILE A 47 31.10 46.14 26.13
CA ILE A 47 31.38 44.71 26.02
C ILE A 47 31.20 44.07 27.40
N LEU A 48 30.34 43.05 27.49
CA LEU A 48 30.30 42.11 28.59
C LEU A 48 31.21 40.93 28.25
N ASN A 49 32.32 40.78 29.00
CA ASN A 49 33.18 39.61 28.82
C ASN A 49 32.45 38.32 29.21
N ASP A 50 32.98 37.19 28.72
CA ASP A 50 32.53 35.85 29.09
C ASP A 50 32.39 35.69 30.61
N GLY A 51 31.26 35.10 31.04
CA GLY A 51 30.91 34.87 32.43
C GLY A 51 30.49 36.11 33.24
N VAL A 52 30.49 37.31 32.64
CA VAL A 52 30.12 38.55 33.35
C VAL A 52 28.60 38.73 33.39
N ILE A 53 28.09 39.09 34.57
CA ILE A 53 26.70 39.49 34.78
C ILE A 53 26.62 41.01 34.95
N MET A 54 25.91 41.67 34.04
CA MET A 54 25.47 43.06 34.19
C MET A 54 24.04 43.08 34.70
N THR A 55 23.80 43.77 35.81
CA THR A 55 22.45 44.00 36.34
C THR A 55 22.07 45.47 36.14
N VAL A 56 20.92 45.71 35.50
CA VAL A 56 20.34 47.03 35.29
C VAL A 56 18.99 47.06 36.01
N THR A 57 18.85 47.91 37.03
CA THR A 57 17.62 47.97 37.85
C THR A 57 16.51 48.80 37.20
N GLY A 58 16.89 49.70 36.31
CA GLY A 58 16.05 50.52 35.44
C GLY A 58 16.06 50.04 33.99
N ALA A 59 16.07 50.98 33.04
CA ALA A 59 15.98 50.72 31.61
C ALA A 59 17.36 50.66 30.91
N VAL A 60 17.40 49.98 29.77
CA VAL A 60 18.52 50.03 28.82
C VAL A 60 18.06 50.70 27.52
N SER A 61 18.83 51.68 27.05
CA SER A 61 18.64 52.31 25.74
C SER A 61 19.91 52.22 24.90
N LEU A 62 19.81 51.62 23.72
CA LEU A 62 20.93 51.36 22.81
C LEU A 62 20.79 52.19 21.53
N THR A 63 21.63 53.20 21.37
CA THR A 63 21.94 53.84 20.07
C THR A 63 23.33 53.45 19.56
N GLY A 64 24.19 52.92 20.45
CA GLY A 64 25.45 52.27 20.12
C GLY A 64 25.38 50.74 20.25
N ILE A 65 26.49 50.11 20.61
CA ILE A 65 26.64 48.65 20.62
C ILE A 65 26.69 48.10 22.05
N LEU A 66 25.82 47.14 22.38
CA LEU A 66 26.01 46.24 23.51
C LEU A 66 26.46 44.87 22.99
N GLN A 67 27.72 44.52 23.20
CA GLN A 67 28.27 43.20 22.86
C GLN A 67 28.32 42.30 24.10
N MET A 68 27.79 41.09 23.98
CA MET A 68 27.68 40.09 25.03
C MET A 68 28.46 38.85 24.60
N LEU A 69 29.62 38.61 25.23
CA LEU A 69 30.51 37.50 24.86
C LEU A 69 30.20 36.22 25.67
N GLY A 70 30.41 35.06 25.06
CA GLY A 70 30.45 33.76 25.74
C GLY A 70 29.19 33.45 26.53
N THR A 71 29.31 33.30 27.84
CA THR A 71 28.25 32.96 28.80
C THR A 71 27.72 34.19 29.55
N SER A 72 28.01 35.40 29.08
CA SER A 72 27.63 36.64 29.75
C SER A 72 26.10 36.82 29.85
N ILE A 73 25.68 37.57 30.86
CA ILE A 73 24.26 37.83 31.14
C ILE A 73 24.02 39.33 31.29
N ALA A 74 23.10 39.87 30.50
CA ALA A 74 22.52 41.19 30.72
C ALA A 74 21.17 41.00 31.42
N ASN A 75 21.10 41.29 32.72
CA ASN A 75 19.90 41.16 33.53
C ASN A 75 19.25 42.53 33.74
N VAL A 76 18.20 42.83 32.98
CA VAL A 76 17.53 44.13 32.97
C VAL A 76 16.15 44.01 33.61
N THR A 77 15.90 44.82 34.64
CA THR A 77 14.62 44.81 35.35
C THR A 77 13.58 45.65 34.63
N GLY A 78 13.99 46.77 34.01
CA GLY A 78 13.14 47.63 33.19
C GLY A 78 13.04 47.20 31.72
N ALA A 79 12.67 48.14 30.86
CA ALA A 79 12.56 47.94 29.42
C ALA A 79 13.95 48.02 28.75
N VAL A 80 14.09 47.33 27.63
CA VAL A 80 15.24 47.45 26.72
C VAL A 80 14.76 48.00 25.40
N THR A 81 15.34 49.10 24.95
CA THR A 81 15.08 49.71 23.65
C THR A 81 16.35 49.69 22.82
N VAL A 82 16.27 49.10 21.63
CA VAL A 82 17.32 49.16 20.60
C VAL A 82 16.85 50.14 19.53
N GLU A 83 17.48 51.31 19.50
CA GLU A 83 17.21 52.37 18.53
C GLU A 83 17.77 52.01 17.14
N SER A 84 17.44 52.80 16.11
CA SER A 84 17.75 52.47 14.71
C SER A 84 19.22 52.18 14.42
N ASP A 85 20.13 52.89 15.08
CA ASP A 85 21.58 52.69 14.95
C ASP A 85 22.15 51.76 16.03
N GLY A 86 21.30 51.32 16.96
CA GLY A 86 21.67 50.43 18.06
C GLY A 86 21.90 49.01 17.59
N ILE A 87 22.92 48.37 18.17
CA ILE A 87 23.24 46.96 17.94
C ILE A 87 23.24 46.23 19.28
N LEU A 88 22.38 45.23 19.38
CA LEU A 88 22.49 44.18 20.39
C LEU A 88 23.25 43.01 19.75
N ASP A 89 24.47 42.80 20.21
CA ASP A 89 25.41 41.80 19.69
C ASP A 89 25.60 40.71 20.76
N MET A 90 25.17 39.49 20.44
CA MET A 90 25.09 38.37 21.36
C MET A 90 25.85 37.18 20.77
N ASP A 91 26.92 36.77 21.46
CA ASP A 91 27.80 35.68 21.06
C ASP A 91 27.68 34.49 22.03
N GLY A 92 28.10 33.31 21.57
CA GLY A 92 28.16 32.09 22.37
C GLY A 92 26.81 31.63 22.94
N THR A 93 26.67 31.65 24.26
CA THR A 93 25.45 31.24 24.99
C THR A 93 24.91 32.36 25.88
N SER A 94 25.24 33.60 25.52
CA SER A 94 24.88 34.78 26.29
C SER A 94 23.36 34.96 26.37
N ARG A 95 22.88 35.52 27.49
CA ARG A 95 21.44 35.68 27.77
C ARG A 95 21.07 37.11 28.14
N LEU A 96 20.10 37.66 27.42
CA LEU A 96 19.42 38.89 27.81
C LEU A 96 18.18 38.53 28.64
N LYS A 97 18.18 38.87 29.92
CA LYS A 97 17.04 38.69 30.81
C LYS A 97 16.29 40.00 30.97
N LEU A 98 14.97 39.96 30.87
CA LEU A 98 14.13 41.16 30.81
C LEU A 98 13.00 41.08 31.84
N GLY A 99 12.81 42.14 32.62
CA GLY A 99 11.61 42.37 33.45
C GLY A 99 10.58 43.32 32.81
N GLY A 100 10.97 44.10 31.80
CA GLY A 100 10.10 44.99 31.03
C GLY A 100 9.95 44.59 29.56
N ASN A 101 9.48 45.53 28.73
CA ASN A 101 9.32 45.32 27.28
C ASN A 101 10.68 45.32 26.56
N LEU A 102 10.75 44.58 25.44
CA LEU A 102 11.84 44.66 24.48
C LEU A 102 11.35 45.38 23.22
N ARG A 103 11.98 46.50 22.86
CA ARG A 103 11.58 47.31 21.72
C ARG A 103 12.73 47.47 20.74
N PHE A 104 12.45 47.24 19.46
CA PHE A 104 13.35 47.59 18.37
C PHE A 104 12.73 48.71 17.52
N ASN A 105 13.40 49.85 17.43
CA ASN A 105 13.04 50.95 16.53
C ASN A 105 13.88 50.86 15.25
N SER A 106 13.82 49.72 14.56
CA SER A 106 14.70 49.35 13.43
C SER A 106 16.15 49.10 13.82
N GLY A 107 16.42 48.81 15.10
CA GLY A 107 17.74 48.40 15.57
C GLY A 107 18.15 47.01 15.10
N THR A 108 19.44 46.69 15.26
CA THR A 108 20.02 45.42 14.81
C THR A 108 20.21 44.45 15.97
N LEU A 109 19.85 43.18 15.74
CA LEU A 109 20.22 42.04 16.58
C LEU A 109 21.19 41.15 15.81
N GLN A 110 22.42 41.04 16.31
CA GLN A 110 23.40 40.06 15.85
C GLN A 110 23.45 38.97 16.91
N ALA A 111 22.93 37.79 16.60
CA ALA A 111 22.83 36.69 17.55
C ALA A 111 23.48 35.43 16.97
N GLU A 112 24.48 34.90 17.65
CA GLU A 112 25.08 33.59 17.35
C GLU A 112 24.22 32.44 17.89
N THR A 113 24.35 31.25 17.30
CA THR A 113 23.69 30.04 17.79
C THR A 113 24.01 29.78 19.26
N GLY A 114 22.99 29.44 20.06
CA GLY A 114 23.10 29.18 21.50
C GLY A 114 22.72 30.37 22.39
N THR A 115 22.66 31.58 21.83
CA THR A 115 22.20 32.78 22.54
C THR A 115 20.69 32.78 22.77
N GLY A 116 20.21 33.62 23.68
CA GLY A 116 18.77 33.71 23.88
C GLY A 116 18.29 34.86 24.75
N ILE A 117 16.97 35.01 24.76
CA ILE A 117 16.26 36.00 25.55
C ILE A 117 15.34 35.31 26.55
N ASP A 118 15.49 35.73 27.80
CA ASP A 118 14.72 35.22 28.93
C ASP A 118 13.74 36.29 29.38
N LEU A 119 12.46 36.00 29.21
CA LEU A 119 11.38 36.88 29.64
C LEU A 119 11.02 36.47 31.08
N ASN A 120 11.39 37.34 32.05
CA ASN A 120 11.51 37.02 33.47
C ASN A 120 10.18 36.74 34.17
N LYS A 121 10.31 36.01 35.28
CA LYS A 121 9.30 35.71 36.29
C LYS A 121 8.93 36.95 37.13
N GLY A 122 7.70 37.46 36.95
CA GLY A 122 7.07 38.50 37.78
C GLY A 122 7.01 39.88 37.12
N GLY A 123 5.94 40.64 37.35
CA GLY A 123 5.71 41.97 36.75
C GLY A 123 4.39 42.11 35.99
N ALA A 124 4.31 43.05 35.06
CA ALA A 124 3.22 43.18 34.09
C ALA A 124 3.45 42.27 32.86
N PRO A 125 2.47 42.08 31.96
CA PRO A 125 2.72 41.47 30.64
C PRO A 125 3.89 42.15 29.92
N GLN A 126 4.75 41.37 29.26
CA GLN A 126 5.90 41.89 28.52
C GLN A 126 5.63 41.83 27.03
N SER A 127 5.99 42.89 26.31
CA SER A 127 5.84 42.93 24.86
C SER A 127 7.20 42.97 24.17
N ILE A 128 7.31 42.24 23.07
CA ILE A 128 8.38 42.42 22.07
C ILE A 128 7.78 43.23 20.93
N ILE A 129 8.33 44.41 20.65
CA ILE A 129 7.67 45.44 19.84
C ILE A 129 8.60 46.01 18.78
N GLY A 130 8.04 46.29 17.60
CA GLY A 130 8.63 47.20 16.62
C GLY A 130 9.16 46.51 15.37
N THR A 131 10.31 46.96 14.89
CA THR A 131 10.96 46.45 13.67
C THR A 131 12.41 46.13 13.99
N ILE A 132 12.88 44.97 13.58
CA ILE A 132 14.24 44.47 13.86
C ILE A 132 14.96 44.10 12.57
N ALA A 133 16.27 44.35 12.53
CA ALA A 133 17.18 43.74 11.57
C ALA A 133 17.94 42.59 12.24
N GLY A 134 17.60 41.35 11.89
CA GLY A 134 18.18 40.15 12.50
C GLY A 134 17.11 39.19 13.04
N ASN A 135 17.57 38.04 13.52
CA ASN A 135 16.72 36.94 14.00
C ASN A 135 17.05 36.61 15.46
N PHE A 136 16.06 36.10 16.18
CA PHE A 136 16.27 35.55 17.51
C PHE A 136 16.68 34.09 17.37
N LYS A 137 17.49 33.60 18.31
CA LYS A 137 17.80 32.17 18.40
C LYS A 137 16.81 31.49 19.30
N THR A 138 16.92 31.72 20.60
CA THR A 138 16.05 31.12 21.60
C THR A 138 15.30 32.19 22.38
N ILE A 139 14.00 32.01 22.56
CA ILE A 139 13.17 32.78 23.48
C ILE A 139 12.59 31.82 24.51
N THR A 140 12.91 32.04 25.78
CA THR A 140 12.31 31.30 26.89
C THR A 140 11.52 32.23 27.78
N ARG A 141 10.40 31.74 28.29
CA ARG A 141 9.50 32.50 29.13
C ARG A 141 9.28 31.78 30.44
N SER A 142 9.26 32.53 31.53
CA SER A 142 9.00 31.99 32.87
C SER A 142 8.13 32.91 33.75
N GLY A 143 7.54 33.95 33.16
CA GLY A 143 6.76 34.99 33.84
C GLY A 143 5.40 35.25 33.21
N ASN A 144 4.90 36.48 33.18
CA ASN A 144 3.51 36.78 32.79
C ASN A 144 3.21 36.52 31.30
N ALA A 145 2.02 36.90 30.83
CA ALA A 145 1.68 36.89 29.41
C ALA A 145 2.69 37.69 28.56
N THR A 146 2.92 37.27 27.32
CA THR A 146 3.63 38.13 26.35
C THR A 146 2.91 38.37 25.07
N VAL A 147 3.15 39.57 24.57
CA VAL A 147 2.64 40.04 23.30
C VAL A 147 3.81 40.22 22.33
N PHE A 148 3.82 39.46 21.26
CA PHE A 148 4.63 39.71 20.08
C PHE A 148 3.90 40.70 19.19
N ASP A 149 4.27 41.98 19.29
CA ASP A 149 3.86 43.04 18.37
C ASP A 149 5.00 43.44 17.44
N ILE A 150 5.57 42.42 16.80
CA ILE A 150 6.72 42.50 15.91
C ILE A 150 6.67 41.33 14.93
N THR A 151 7.15 41.54 13.71
CA THR A 151 7.42 40.46 12.77
C THR A 151 8.89 40.04 12.92
N LEU A 152 9.14 38.76 13.22
CA LEU A 152 10.49 38.23 13.43
C LEU A 152 10.59 36.73 13.13
N THR A 153 11.83 36.26 13.01
CA THR A 153 12.16 34.83 12.94
C THR A 153 12.85 34.38 14.23
N ILE A 154 12.46 33.21 14.74
CA ILE A 154 13.14 32.45 15.80
C ILE A 154 13.78 31.22 15.16
N GLU A 155 15.10 31.10 15.24
CA GLU A 155 15.84 30.05 14.52
C GLU A 155 16.08 28.78 15.32
N ASP A 156 15.98 28.81 16.65
CA ASP A 156 16.28 27.67 17.52
C ASP A 156 15.06 27.25 18.35
N SER A 157 14.64 28.02 19.36
CA SER A 157 13.52 27.60 20.19
C SER A 157 12.62 28.71 20.74
N LEU A 158 11.33 28.39 20.88
CA LEU A 158 10.33 29.19 21.57
C LEU A 158 9.68 28.34 22.65
N ASP A 159 9.95 28.65 23.92
CA ASP A 159 9.30 28.00 25.06
C ASP A 159 8.54 29.04 25.88
N THR A 160 7.21 28.88 25.99
CA THR A 160 6.39 29.81 26.76
C THR A 160 6.31 29.51 28.24
N GLY A 161 6.91 28.41 28.71
CA GLY A 161 6.93 28.04 30.13
C GLY A 161 5.53 27.93 30.74
N GLY A 162 4.53 27.56 29.93
CA GLY A 162 3.14 27.41 30.34
C GLY A 162 2.34 28.71 30.45
N MET A 163 2.86 29.81 29.91
CA MET A 163 2.30 31.14 30.06
C MET A 163 1.62 31.62 28.78
N ASP A 164 0.67 32.55 28.92
CA ASP A 164 -0.07 33.13 27.79
C ASP A 164 0.85 33.81 26.78
N LEU A 165 0.55 33.61 25.49
CA LEU A 165 1.27 34.23 24.39
C LEU A 165 0.26 34.82 23.40
N THR A 166 0.50 36.05 22.98
CA THR A 166 -0.27 36.72 21.93
C THR A 166 0.64 37.08 20.77
N ILE A 167 0.26 36.69 19.55
CA ILE A 167 0.84 37.25 18.32
C ILE A 167 -0.15 38.31 17.84
N SER A 168 0.30 39.57 17.83
CA SER A 168 -0.55 40.71 17.49
C SER A 168 -0.99 40.67 16.03
N ASN A 169 -2.13 41.31 15.75
CA ASN A 169 -2.67 41.42 14.40
C ASN A 169 -1.62 42.00 13.41
N LEU A 170 -1.61 41.49 12.18
CA LEU A 170 -0.67 41.87 11.12
C LEU A 170 0.81 41.59 11.42
N ARG A 171 1.10 40.78 12.44
CA ARG A 171 2.45 40.31 12.76
C ARG A 171 2.61 38.84 12.41
N THR A 172 3.84 38.49 12.08
CA THR A 172 4.22 37.11 11.76
C THR A 172 5.38 36.69 12.64
N LEU A 173 5.20 35.59 13.35
CA LEU A 173 6.27 34.88 14.03
C LEU A 173 6.66 33.67 13.17
N THR A 174 7.87 33.69 12.63
CA THR A 174 8.38 32.59 11.81
C THR A 174 9.32 31.72 12.65
N MET A 175 9.06 30.42 12.68
CA MET A 175 9.95 29.43 13.27
C MET A 175 10.84 28.86 12.16
N GLY A 176 12.16 29.02 12.31
CA GLY A 176 13.16 28.65 11.32
C GLY A 176 13.35 27.14 11.18
N THR A 177 14.25 26.75 10.28
CA THR A 177 14.54 25.33 10.00
C THR A 177 15.04 24.59 11.24
N GLY A 178 14.43 23.46 11.58
CA GLY A 178 14.84 22.63 12.73
C GLY A 178 14.51 23.23 14.10
N SER A 179 13.78 24.34 14.14
CA SER A 179 13.41 25.01 15.39
C SER A 179 12.34 24.25 16.20
N VAL A 180 12.26 24.54 17.49
CA VAL A 180 11.32 23.87 18.41
C VAL A 180 10.40 24.88 19.10
N VAL A 181 9.09 24.66 19.02
CA VAL A 181 8.08 25.38 19.79
C VAL A 181 7.58 24.49 20.91
N VAL A 182 7.62 24.95 22.16
CA VAL A 182 7.11 24.23 23.32
C VAL A 182 5.83 24.89 23.82
N ILE A 183 4.74 24.12 23.84
CA ILE A 183 3.42 24.49 24.33
C ILE A 183 3.11 23.63 25.55
N SER A 184 3.46 24.14 26.73
CA SER A 184 3.29 23.46 28.02
C SER A 184 2.09 23.96 28.83
N GLY A 185 1.33 24.94 28.30
CA GLY A 185 0.18 25.58 28.93
C GLY A 185 -0.03 27.00 28.42
N GLY A 186 -0.89 27.75 29.11
CA GLY A 186 -1.23 29.13 28.76
C GLY A 186 -2.12 29.23 27.52
N ASN A 187 -2.80 30.36 27.38
CA ASN A 187 -3.63 30.66 26.23
C ASN A 187 -2.78 31.28 25.12
N TRP A 188 -2.77 30.64 23.96
CA TRP A 188 -2.11 31.16 22.77
C TRP A 188 -3.13 31.91 21.90
N THR A 189 -3.07 33.24 21.94
CA THR A 189 -3.91 34.11 21.13
C THR A 189 -3.20 34.49 19.84
N ARG A 190 -3.62 33.90 18.71
CA ARG A 190 -3.00 34.11 17.40
C ARG A 190 -3.85 35.06 16.55
N THR A 191 -3.78 36.36 16.85
CA THR A 191 -4.41 37.39 15.98
C THR A 191 -3.56 37.69 14.76
N GLY A 192 -2.23 37.53 14.89
CA GLY A 192 -1.29 37.40 13.79
C GLY A 192 -0.98 35.94 13.43
N ALA A 193 0.02 35.73 12.58
CA ALA A 193 0.39 34.41 12.06
C ALA A 193 1.57 33.79 12.82
N LEU A 194 1.48 32.49 13.09
CA LEU A 194 2.62 31.63 13.40
C LEU A 194 2.93 30.82 12.15
N VAL A 195 4.14 30.97 11.60
CA VAL A 195 4.59 30.23 10.42
C VAL A 195 5.65 29.23 10.86
N LEU A 196 5.45 27.96 10.55
CA LEU A 196 6.33 26.87 10.92
C LEU A 196 7.03 26.35 9.68
N TRP A 197 8.32 26.06 9.78
CA TRP A 197 9.04 25.39 8.70
C TRP A 197 8.73 23.89 8.70
N ALA A 198 8.87 23.23 7.55
CA ALA A 198 8.52 21.81 7.39
C ALA A 198 9.35 20.85 8.26
N ASP A 199 10.54 21.26 8.70
CA ASP A 199 11.45 20.52 9.57
C ASP A 199 11.45 21.04 11.02
N SER A 200 10.60 22.02 11.34
CA SER A 200 10.41 22.51 12.71
C SER A 200 9.55 21.53 13.51
N LYS A 201 9.62 21.60 14.84
CA LYS A 201 8.87 20.72 15.75
C LYS A 201 8.02 21.52 16.72
N VAL A 202 6.78 21.08 16.92
CA VAL A 202 5.91 21.59 17.99
C VAL A 202 5.70 20.51 19.05
N LEU A 203 6.06 20.84 20.29
CA LEU A 203 5.97 19.97 21.45
C LEU A 203 4.82 20.41 22.36
N TYR A 204 3.77 19.58 22.47
CA TYR A 204 2.67 19.76 23.40
C TYR A 204 2.92 18.92 24.67
N THR A 205 3.18 19.58 25.81
CA THR A 205 3.54 18.93 27.09
C THR A 205 2.66 19.30 28.27
N GLY A 206 1.64 20.15 28.04
CA GLY A 206 0.72 20.62 29.08
C GLY A 206 -0.36 19.61 29.47
N SER A 207 -1.24 20.01 30.40
CA SER A 207 -2.38 19.20 30.85
C SER A 207 -3.57 19.19 29.88
N ALA A 208 -3.70 20.20 29.04
CA ALA A 208 -4.63 20.23 27.90
C ALA A 208 -4.19 21.32 26.93
N ALA A 209 -4.37 21.10 25.63
CA ALA A 209 -4.08 22.10 24.61
C ALA A 209 -5.03 21.95 23.42
N THR A 210 -5.24 23.04 22.69
CA THR A 210 -5.99 23.05 21.44
C THR A 210 -5.07 23.43 20.29
N MET A 211 -4.97 22.56 19.31
CA MET A 211 -4.23 22.78 18.07
C MET A 211 -4.98 23.78 17.20
N GLN A 212 -4.25 24.70 16.61
CA GLN A 212 -4.78 25.59 15.57
C GLN A 212 -4.43 25.01 14.19
N PRO A 213 -5.13 25.42 13.12
CA PRO A 213 -4.92 24.91 11.77
C PRO A 213 -3.69 25.54 11.09
N GLU A 214 -2.51 25.28 11.65
CA GLU A 214 -1.23 25.53 11.00
C GLU A 214 -0.81 24.36 10.10
N LEU A 215 0.14 24.64 9.20
CA LEU A 215 0.98 23.60 8.61
C LEU A 215 2.14 23.34 9.58
N TYR A 216 2.12 22.20 10.25
CA TYR A 216 3.17 21.79 11.18
C TYR A 216 4.29 21.08 10.42
N GLY A 217 5.53 21.17 10.92
CA GLY A 217 6.61 20.27 10.52
C GLY A 217 6.41 18.90 11.18
N ASP A 218 6.99 18.70 12.35
CA ASP A 218 6.72 17.58 13.25
C ASP A 218 5.89 18.01 14.46
N ILE A 219 5.12 17.06 15.00
CA ILE A 219 4.37 17.24 16.25
C ILE A 219 4.74 16.15 17.22
N GLU A 220 4.97 16.54 18.48
CA GLU A 220 5.16 15.64 19.59
C GLU A 220 4.19 15.99 20.71
N HIS A 221 3.35 15.04 21.08
CA HIS A 221 2.38 15.19 22.16
C HIS A 221 2.77 14.29 23.34
N ASN A 222 2.90 14.88 24.52
CA ASN A 222 3.35 14.19 25.72
C ASN A 222 2.72 14.79 26.98
N GLY A 223 1.43 14.59 27.16
CA GLY A 223 0.69 15.04 28.34
C GLY A 223 -0.80 15.16 28.02
N GLY A 224 -1.62 15.48 29.01
CA GLY A 224 -2.96 16.04 28.81
C GLY A 224 -3.92 15.44 27.75
N THR A 225 -4.92 16.25 27.38
CA THR A 225 -5.75 16.01 26.19
C THR A 225 -5.41 17.06 25.13
N LEU A 226 -5.04 16.62 23.94
CA LEU A 226 -4.85 17.47 22.76
C LEU A 226 -6.13 17.46 21.94
N THR A 227 -6.70 18.65 21.70
CA THR A 227 -7.93 18.83 20.93
C THR A 227 -7.63 19.57 19.63
N MET A 228 -8.40 19.29 18.58
CA MET A 228 -8.34 20.05 17.34
C MET A 228 -9.29 21.25 17.42
N GLN A 229 -8.93 22.39 16.82
CA GLN A 229 -9.91 23.45 16.58
C GLN A 229 -11.00 22.95 15.61
N THR A 230 -12.23 23.44 15.80
CA THR A 230 -13.43 22.95 15.10
C THR A 230 -13.43 23.18 13.58
N LEU A 231 -12.44 23.90 13.03
CA LEU A 231 -12.32 24.21 11.61
C LEU A 231 -10.83 24.20 11.20
N GLY A 232 -10.53 23.69 10.00
CA GLY A 232 -9.21 23.83 9.35
C GLY A 232 -8.34 22.57 9.29
N GLY A 233 -8.72 21.47 9.95
CA GLY A 233 -7.98 20.20 9.89
C GLY A 233 -6.57 20.28 10.52
N LEU A 234 -5.92 19.14 10.64
CA LEU A 234 -4.52 19.03 11.05
C LEU A 234 -3.67 18.66 9.85
N ASN A 235 -2.67 19.50 9.55
CA ASN A 235 -1.72 19.25 8.47
C ASN A 235 -0.31 19.19 9.03
N VAL A 236 0.34 18.03 8.91
CA VAL A 236 1.69 17.76 9.42
C VAL A 236 2.56 17.32 8.25
N ALA A 237 3.51 18.16 7.85
CA ALA A 237 4.43 17.83 6.76
C ALA A 237 5.33 16.62 7.09
N GLY A 238 5.66 16.47 8.38
CA GLY A 238 6.40 15.35 8.94
C GLY A 238 5.52 14.38 9.72
N THR A 239 5.95 14.04 10.93
CA THR A 239 5.34 13.00 11.75
C THR A 239 4.51 13.60 12.87
N PHE A 240 3.30 13.06 13.08
CA PHE A 240 2.57 13.25 14.33
C PHE A 240 2.89 12.11 15.31
N ARG A 241 3.61 12.44 16.37
CA ARG A 241 3.99 11.48 17.42
C ARG A 241 3.23 11.74 18.72
N ASN A 242 2.42 10.77 19.15
CA ASN A 242 1.78 10.79 20.46
C ASN A 242 2.52 9.89 21.46
N ILE A 243 3.30 10.49 22.35
CA ILE A 243 4.04 9.81 23.41
C ILE A 243 3.10 9.43 24.56
N SER A 244 2.21 10.34 24.95
CA SER A 244 1.25 10.15 26.02
C SER A 244 0.11 11.16 25.95
N GLY A 245 -0.98 10.87 26.66
CA GLY A 245 -2.16 11.74 26.69
C GLY A 245 -3.19 11.40 25.61
N ASN A 246 -4.39 11.92 25.80
CA ASN A 246 -5.50 11.66 24.90
C ASN A 246 -5.50 12.64 23.72
N PHE A 247 -6.03 12.22 22.58
CA PHE A 247 -6.24 13.06 21.42
C PHE A 247 -7.71 13.03 21.01
N ALA A 248 -8.35 14.20 20.99
CA ALA A 248 -9.70 14.34 20.50
C ALA A 248 -9.64 14.66 19.00
N ALA A 249 -9.70 13.61 18.18
CA ALA A 249 -9.60 13.72 16.74
C ALA A 249 -10.99 14.00 16.13
N THR A 250 -11.26 15.27 15.82
CA THR A 250 -12.59 15.72 15.32
C THR A 250 -12.55 16.31 13.92
N GLN A 251 -11.38 16.39 13.28
CA GLN A 251 -11.22 17.01 11.96
C GLN A 251 -10.39 16.11 11.03
N ASN A 252 -10.30 16.51 9.75
CA ASN A 252 -9.38 15.92 8.78
C ASN A 252 -7.94 15.91 9.30
N ILE A 253 -7.19 14.86 9.00
CA ILE A 253 -5.77 14.73 9.33
C ILE A 253 -5.00 14.43 8.05
N THR A 254 -3.99 15.25 7.75
CA THR A 254 -2.97 14.94 6.76
C THR A 254 -1.64 14.90 7.47
N ALA A 255 -0.92 13.77 7.41
CA ALA A 255 0.41 13.64 8.02
C ALA A 255 1.30 12.79 7.11
N ASN A 256 2.62 13.03 7.07
CA ASN A 256 3.51 12.10 6.39
C ASN A 256 3.58 10.75 7.13
N GLY A 257 3.46 10.76 8.46
CA GLY A 257 3.33 9.54 9.26
C GLY A 257 2.72 9.79 10.64
N ILE A 258 2.25 8.73 11.27
CA ILE A 258 1.74 8.73 12.65
C ILE A 258 2.53 7.72 13.48
N ILE A 259 2.99 8.15 14.65
CA ILE A 259 3.57 7.28 15.68
C ILE A 259 2.72 7.41 16.94
N TRP A 260 2.07 6.32 17.33
CA TRP A 260 1.21 6.24 18.49
C TRP A 260 1.86 5.37 19.57
N ASN A 261 2.47 6.00 20.58
CA ASN A 261 3.15 5.28 21.66
C ASN A 261 2.26 4.99 22.86
N ASN A 262 1.34 5.90 23.20
CA ASN A 262 0.43 5.71 24.32
C ASN A 262 -0.76 6.67 24.24
N GLY A 263 -1.70 6.56 25.18
CA GLY A 263 -2.90 7.39 25.26
C GLY A 263 -4.00 6.93 24.30
N ASN A 264 -5.13 7.63 24.31
CA ASN A 264 -6.32 7.21 23.56
C ASN A 264 -6.76 8.29 22.59
N VAL A 265 -7.18 7.86 21.40
CA VAL A 265 -8.10 8.66 20.59
C VAL A 265 -9.48 8.57 21.27
N THR A 266 -10.03 9.69 21.74
CA THR A 266 -11.21 9.69 22.65
C THR A 266 -12.55 9.94 22.00
N GLU A 267 -12.56 10.19 20.68
CA GLU A 267 -13.77 10.43 19.89
C GLU A 267 -14.02 9.25 18.93
N SER A 268 -15.11 9.33 18.15
CA SER A 268 -15.35 8.48 16.99
C SER A 268 -15.06 9.29 15.72
N PRO A 269 -13.83 9.25 15.19
CA PRO A 269 -13.47 10.11 14.07
C PRO A 269 -14.27 9.72 12.83
N SER A 270 -14.76 10.72 12.10
CA SER A 270 -15.53 10.54 10.87
C SER A 270 -14.98 11.28 9.67
N GLU A 271 -13.80 11.87 9.84
CA GLU A 271 -13.21 12.81 8.90
C GLU A 271 -12.11 12.16 8.07
N THR A 272 -11.71 12.81 6.99
CA THR A 272 -10.72 12.23 6.05
C THR A 272 -9.32 12.24 6.63
N TRP A 273 -8.68 11.07 6.70
CA TRP A 273 -7.32 10.89 7.17
C TRP A 273 -6.43 10.40 6.03
N VAL A 274 -5.38 11.17 5.73
CA VAL A 274 -4.41 10.90 4.65
C VAL A 274 -3.02 10.78 5.25
N ILE A 275 -2.49 9.56 5.28
CA ILE A 275 -1.20 9.25 5.87
C ILE A 275 -0.18 8.92 4.77
N GLY A 276 0.94 9.63 4.79
CA GLY A 276 2.00 9.54 3.80
C GLY A 276 2.88 8.30 3.93
N ALA A 277 4.03 8.37 3.25
CA ALA A 277 4.94 7.24 3.06
C ALA A 277 5.63 6.75 4.34
N ALA A 278 5.62 7.53 5.42
CA ALA A 278 6.12 7.07 6.71
C ALA A 278 5.13 6.14 7.45
N GLY A 279 3.87 6.05 6.97
CA GLY A 279 2.91 5.07 7.44
C GLY A 279 2.44 5.29 8.88
N ILE A 280 2.00 4.21 9.52
CA ILE A 280 1.45 4.21 10.88
C ILE A 280 2.21 3.21 11.73
N THR A 281 2.67 3.67 12.91
CA THR A 281 3.26 2.82 13.93
C THR A 281 2.50 2.98 15.24
N ILE A 282 1.89 1.90 15.75
CA ILE A 282 1.18 1.85 17.02
C ILE A 282 1.95 0.92 17.97
N THR A 283 2.37 1.43 19.12
CA THR A 283 3.19 0.69 20.10
C THR A 283 2.58 0.65 21.50
N GLY A 284 1.48 1.38 21.72
CA GLY A 284 0.74 1.36 22.98
C GLY A 284 -0.48 2.28 22.92
N GLY A 285 -1.27 2.29 24.00
CA GLY A 285 -2.54 3.02 24.03
C GLY A 285 -3.57 2.47 23.03
N THR A 286 -4.60 3.28 22.77
CA THR A 286 -5.69 2.97 21.83
C THR A 286 -5.68 3.96 20.68
N PHE A 287 -5.34 3.50 19.49
CA PHE A 287 -5.54 4.24 18.24
C PHE A 287 -6.88 3.85 17.63
N VAL A 288 -7.73 4.83 17.34
CA VAL A 288 -9.08 4.61 16.76
C VAL A 288 -9.04 5.06 15.30
N GLY A 289 -9.48 4.19 14.38
CA GLY A 289 -9.63 4.52 12.97
C GLY A 289 -10.80 5.49 12.71
N THR A 290 -10.74 6.19 11.58
CA THR A 290 -11.82 7.08 11.12
C THR A 290 -12.83 6.34 10.24
N ASP A 291 -14.12 6.65 10.34
CA ASP A 291 -15.13 6.16 9.38
C ASP A 291 -15.21 7.00 8.08
N GLY A 292 -14.47 8.11 8.02
CA GLY A 292 -14.18 8.82 6.78
C GLY A 292 -13.15 8.07 5.92
N ALA A 293 -12.77 8.65 4.78
CA ALA A 293 -11.72 8.08 3.94
C ALA A 293 -10.39 8.00 4.72
N PHE A 294 -9.80 6.81 4.81
CA PHE A 294 -8.58 6.56 5.56
C PHE A 294 -7.50 5.95 4.66
N THR A 295 -6.64 6.78 4.09
CA THR A 295 -5.57 6.33 3.19
C THR A 295 -4.22 6.25 3.89
N VAL A 296 -3.45 5.22 3.57
CA VAL A 296 -2.10 5.00 4.08
C VAL A 296 -1.16 4.66 2.93
N ALA A 297 -0.14 5.51 2.70
CA ALA A 297 0.84 5.33 1.64
C ALA A 297 2.13 4.60 2.09
N GLY A 298 2.33 4.43 3.40
CA GLY A 298 3.44 3.68 3.99
C GLY A 298 3.00 2.38 4.66
N ASP A 299 3.89 1.78 5.46
CA ASP A 299 3.59 0.54 6.18
C ASP A 299 2.60 0.75 7.34
N TRP A 300 1.90 -0.33 7.72
CA TRP A 300 1.11 -0.38 8.94
C TRP A 300 1.80 -1.32 9.93
N THR A 301 2.24 -0.78 11.07
CA THR A 301 2.87 -1.56 12.14
C THR A 301 2.12 -1.37 13.45
N ASN A 302 1.48 -2.41 13.95
CA ASN A 302 0.79 -2.38 15.23
C ASN A 302 1.35 -3.43 16.22
N SER A 303 1.62 -2.96 17.43
CA SER A 303 1.92 -3.76 18.62
C SER A 303 1.17 -3.25 19.86
N GLY A 304 0.31 -2.25 19.69
CA GLY A 304 -0.60 -1.72 20.71
C GLY A 304 -2.05 -2.13 20.42
N THR A 305 -3.02 -1.24 20.71
CA THR A 305 -4.44 -1.48 20.42
C THR A 305 -4.89 -0.61 19.25
N PHE A 306 -5.41 -1.26 18.20
CA PHE A 306 -6.17 -0.59 17.15
C PHE A 306 -7.66 -0.90 17.30
N THR A 307 -8.49 0.13 17.34
CA THR A 307 -9.95 0.02 17.26
C THR A 307 -10.40 0.53 15.90
N HIS A 308 -10.89 -0.36 15.06
CA HIS A 308 -11.20 -0.06 13.67
C HIS A 308 -12.40 0.87 13.47
N ASN A 309 -13.26 1.08 14.48
CA ASN A 309 -14.54 1.78 14.33
C ASN A 309 -15.35 1.17 13.16
N ASN A 310 -15.56 1.88 12.06
CA ASN A 310 -16.06 1.33 10.79
C ASN A 310 -15.13 1.72 9.62
N SER A 311 -13.82 1.80 9.87
CA SER A 311 -12.83 2.27 8.91
C SER A 311 -12.68 1.33 7.72
N ASP A 312 -12.68 1.91 6.53
CA ASP A 312 -12.05 1.32 5.35
C ASP A 312 -10.62 1.85 5.25
N VAL A 313 -9.64 1.03 5.65
CA VAL A 313 -8.23 1.39 5.56
C VAL A 313 -7.73 1.08 4.16
N ASP A 314 -7.45 2.13 3.39
CA ASP A 314 -7.01 2.03 2.00
C ASP A 314 -5.49 2.19 1.87
N PHE A 315 -4.83 1.14 1.40
CA PHE A 315 -3.39 1.13 1.15
C PHE A 315 -3.11 1.65 -0.27
N VAL A 316 -2.54 2.84 -0.36
CA VAL A 316 -2.41 3.65 -1.60
C VAL A 316 -0.96 3.92 -2.02
N GLY A 317 0.01 3.27 -1.38
CA GLY A 317 1.43 3.59 -1.53
C GLY A 317 1.97 3.41 -2.96
N PRO A 318 3.04 4.11 -3.35
CA PRO A 318 3.68 3.94 -4.65
C PRO A 318 4.69 2.78 -4.71
N GLY A 319 5.08 2.23 -3.56
CA GLY A 319 5.99 1.09 -3.43
C GLY A 319 5.38 -0.01 -2.55
N ALA A 320 6.14 -1.06 -2.27
CA ALA A 320 5.66 -2.16 -1.44
C ALA A 320 5.21 -1.68 -0.06
N GLN A 321 4.11 -2.25 0.45
CA GLN A 321 3.59 -1.97 1.78
C GLN A 321 3.41 -3.27 2.57
N THR A 322 3.64 -3.20 3.86
CA THR A 322 3.52 -4.31 4.79
C THR A 322 2.47 -4.00 5.85
N ILE A 323 1.61 -4.97 6.15
CA ILE A 323 0.60 -4.90 7.21
C ILE A 323 1.01 -5.85 8.34
N THR A 324 1.39 -5.28 9.48
CA THR A 324 1.50 -5.98 10.77
C THR A 324 0.34 -5.52 11.64
N SER A 325 -0.72 -6.33 11.71
CA SER A 325 -1.97 -6.03 12.42
C SER A 325 -1.81 -5.99 13.94
N GLY A 326 -0.80 -6.66 14.49
CA GLY A 326 -0.62 -6.84 15.93
C GLY A 326 -1.74 -7.67 16.57
N GLY A 327 -2.46 -8.46 15.77
CA GLY A 327 -3.66 -9.19 16.20
C GLY A 327 -4.91 -8.32 16.39
N SER A 328 -4.88 -7.04 16.01
CA SER A 328 -6.08 -6.21 15.96
C SER A 328 -6.84 -6.42 14.65
N ASN A 329 -8.16 -6.47 14.72
CA ASN A 329 -9.01 -6.61 13.55
C ASN A 329 -9.11 -5.30 12.78
N PHE A 330 -9.26 -5.42 11.46
CA PHE A 330 -9.70 -4.33 10.60
C PHE A 330 -11.22 -4.43 10.39
N PHE A 331 -11.86 -3.31 10.03
CA PHE A 331 -13.25 -3.36 9.59
C PHE A 331 -13.28 -3.71 8.10
N ASP A 332 -13.04 -2.71 7.24
CA ASP A 332 -12.84 -2.88 5.81
C ASP A 332 -11.40 -2.55 5.44
N VAL A 333 -10.93 -3.14 4.34
CA VAL A 333 -9.60 -2.84 3.78
C VAL A 333 -9.72 -2.69 2.28
N SER A 334 -9.08 -1.66 1.75
CA SER A 334 -8.93 -1.44 0.32
C SER A 334 -7.46 -1.46 -0.06
N ILE A 335 -7.17 -2.08 -1.20
CA ILE A 335 -5.83 -2.23 -1.75
C ILE A 335 -5.82 -1.49 -3.09
N SER A 336 -5.52 -0.19 -3.03
CA SER A 336 -5.43 0.70 -4.21
C SER A 336 -3.98 0.91 -4.69
N ASN A 337 -3.01 0.35 -3.98
CA ASN A 337 -1.61 0.34 -4.36
C ASN A 337 -1.42 -0.48 -5.65
N THR A 338 -1.26 0.24 -6.76
CA THR A 338 -0.95 -0.32 -8.09
C THR A 338 0.52 -0.24 -8.44
N GLY A 339 1.34 0.39 -7.57
CA GLY A 339 2.78 0.54 -7.77
C GLY A 339 3.55 -0.74 -7.45
N ASP A 340 3.13 -1.46 -6.40
CA ASP A 340 3.78 -2.69 -5.95
C ASP A 340 2.82 -3.58 -5.12
N ILE A 341 3.36 -4.59 -4.43
CA ILE A 341 2.60 -5.54 -3.61
C ILE A 341 2.32 -4.98 -2.21
N VAL A 342 1.07 -5.09 -1.75
CA VAL A 342 0.72 -5.00 -0.33
C VAL A 342 0.72 -6.41 0.27
N SER A 343 1.47 -6.62 1.35
CA SER A 343 1.67 -7.95 1.94
C SER A 343 1.40 -7.99 3.44
N LEU A 344 0.95 -9.13 3.94
CA LEU A 344 0.81 -9.38 5.36
C LEU A 344 2.15 -9.78 5.99
N ALA A 345 2.40 -9.33 7.22
CA ALA A 345 3.54 -9.77 8.05
C ALA A 345 3.11 -10.62 9.25
N ASP A 346 1.82 -10.61 9.61
CA ASP A 346 1.25 -11.43 10.67
C ASP A 346 -0.15 -11.95 10.27
N ALA A 347 -0.77 -12.75 11.15
CA ALA A 347 -2.12 -13.25 10.92
C ALA A 347 -3.10 -12.07 10.86
N PHE A 348 -3.96 -12.07 9.84
CA PHE A 348 -4.83 -10.95 9.53
C PHE A 348 -6.31 -11.31 9.64
N VAL A 349 -7.11 -10.40 10.19
CA VAL A 349 -8.55 -10.54 10.34
C VAL A 349 -9.22 -9.22 9.94
N PHE A 350 -10.27 -9.30 9.13
CA PHE A 350 -11.21 -8.20 8.94
C PHE A 350 -12.65 -8.66 9.23
N GLU A 351 -13.48 -7.74 9.70
CA GLU A 351 -14.84 -8.05 10.20
C GLU A 351 -15.96 -7.28 9.50
N GLY A 352 -15.62 -6.35 8.61
CA GLY A 352 -16.55 -5.49 7.91
C GLY A 352 -17.21 -6.11 6.67
N ALA A 353 -17.60 -5.24 5.75
CA ALA A 353 -18.28 -5.58 4.51
C ALA A 353 -17.35 -6.18 3.44
N ALA A 354 -16.10 -5.72 3.29
CA ALA A 354 -15.22 -6.16 2.22
C ALA A 354 -13.72 -5.93 2.44
N LEU A 355 -12.94 -6.81 1.83
CA LEU A 355 -11.59 -6.54 1.31
C LEU A 355 -11.72 -6.21 -0.19
N THR A 356 -11.33 -5.00 -0.58
CA THR A 356 -11.33 -4.56 -1.97
C THR A 356 -9.91 -4.58 -2.54
N ILE A 357 -9.74 -5.15 -3.73
CA ILE A 357 -8.50 -5.13 -4.49
C ILE A 357 -8.80 -4.46 -5.83
N ASP A 358 -8.18 -3.29 -6.02
CA ASP A 358 -8.39 -2.49 -7.21
C ASP A 358 -7.71 -3.09 -8.44
N ALA A 359 -8.17 -2.66 -9.62
CA ALA A 359 -7.59 -3.09 -10.88
C ALA A 359 -6.09 -2.76 -10.94
N GLY A 360 -5.27 -3.81 -11.05
CA GLY A 360 -3.81 -3.70 -11.14
C GLY A 360 -3.10 -3.73 -9.78
N ALA A 361 -3.84 -3.68 -8.68
CA ALA A 361 -3.30 -3.83 -7.34
C ALA A 361 -3.02 -5.30 -7.01
N LYS A 362 -2.11 -5.53 -6.05
CA LYS A 362 -1.70 -6.88 -5.64
C LYS A 362 -1.72 -7.00 -4.14
N PHE A 363 -2.46 -7.98 -3.64
CA PHE A 363 -2.53 -8.28 -2.21
C PHE A 363 -2.00 -9.69 -1.95
N ALA A 364 -0.99 -9.81 -1.09
CA ALA A 364 -0.33 -11.08 -0.80
C ALA A 364 -0.49 -11.49 0.67
N LEU A 365 -0.92 -12.73 0.89
CA LEU A 365 -1.00 -13.30 2.23
C LEU A 365 0.38 -13.65 2.81
N ALA A 366 1.40 -13.80 1.97
CA ALA A 366 2.79 -14.02 2.39
C ALA A 366 2.98 -15.20 3.37
N GLY A 367 2.18 -16.26 3.27
CA GLY A 367 2.24 -17.40 4.20
C GLY A 367 1.47 -17.19 5.52
N GLN A 368 0.80 -16.04 5.69
CA GLN A 368 0.09 -15.70 6.92
C GLN A 368 -1.37 -16.19 6.93
N ALA A 369 -1.89 -16.46 8.13
CA ALA A 369 -3.30 -16.80 8.29
C ALA A 369 -4.20 -15.60 7.93
N PHE A 370 -5.32 -15.87 7.27
CA PHE A 370 -6.23 -14.84 6.76
C PHE A 370 -7.69 -15.15 7.08
N THR A 371 -8.31 -14.36 7.95
CA THR A 371 -9.71 -14.57 8.33
C THR A 371 -10.58 -13.45 7.76
N ALA A 372 -11.47 -13.84 6.85
CA ALA A 372 -12.59 -13.05 6.37
C ALA A 372 -13.90 -13.47 7.07
N PRO A 373 -14.91 -12.59 7.14
CA PRO A 373 -16.24 -12.96 7.63
C PRO A 373 -16.86 -14.10 6.81
N ALA A 374 -17.66 -14.96 7.44
CA ALA A 374 -18.21 -16.19 6.83
C ALA A 374 -19.29 -15.99 5.74
N ALA A 375 -19.48 -14.77 5.23
CA ALA A 375 -20.49 -14.45 4.21
C ALA A 375 -19.86 -14.40 2.80
N VAL A 376 -20.67 -14.69 1.78
CA VAL A 376 -20.24 -14.60 0.36
C VAL A 376 -20.03 -13.14 -0.05
N GLY A 377 -19.08 -12.89 -0.96
CA GLY A 377 -18.83 -11.57 -1.55
C GLY A 377 -18.06 -10.60 -0.65
N ARG A 378 -17.25 -11.13 0.28
CA ARG A 378 -16.38 -10.33 1.17
C ARG A 378 -15.05 -9.95 0.53
N ILE A 379 -14.68 -10.60 -0.57
CA ILE A 379 -13.55 -10.16 -1.39
C ILE A 379 -14.11 -9.58 -2.67
N VAL A 380 -13.75 -8.33 -2.95
CA VAL A 380 -14.05 -7.63 -4.20
C VAL A 380 -12.73 -7.44 -4.93
N ASN A 381 -12.40 -8.39 -5.81
CA ASN A 381 -11.20 -8.32 -6.64
C ASN A 381 -11.64 -8.02 -8.08
N SER A 382 -11.35 -6.80 -8.54
CA SER A 382 -11.91 -6.26 -9.79
C SER A 382 -10.84 -6.00 -10.85
N GLY A 383 -11.23 -6.13 -12.13
CA GLY A 383 -10.33 -5.86 -13.26
C GLY A 383 -9.08 -6.74 -13.23
N SER A 384 -7.90 -6.10 -13.24
CA SER A 384 -6.59 -6.78 -13.21
C SER A 384 -5.99 -6.90 -11.81
N GLY A 385 -6.79 -6.78 -10.74
CA GLY A 385 -6.36 -7.02 -9.37
C GLY A 385 -5.93 -8.48 -9.15
N ILE A 386 -4.95 -8.71 -8.26
CA ILE A 386 -4.41 -10.06 -7.99
C ILE A 386 -4.40 -10.35 -6.49
N PHE A 387 -5.06 -11.44 -6.10
CA PHE A 387 -4.95 -12.03 -4.78
C PHE A 387 -3.88 -13.13 -4.76
N MET A 388 -2.87 -13.05 -3.89
CA MET A 388 -1.70 -13.94 -3.90
C MET A 388 -1.65 -14.85 -2.65
N LEU A 389 -1.49 -16.16 -2.87
CA LEU A 389 -1.36 -17.19 -1.83
C LEU A 389 -0.05 -17.97 -1.99
N HIS A 390 0.44 -18.57 -0.91
CA HIS A 390 1.59 -19.47 -0.86
C HIS A 390 1.19 -20.95 -0.78
N GLY A 391 -0.08 -21.25 -0.52
CA GLY A 391 -0.69 -22.58 -0.64
C GLY A 391 -0.88 -23.30 0.69
N ASP A 392 -0.09 -22.99 1.71
CA ASP A 392 -0.15 -23.56 3.06
C ASP A 392 -0.80 -22.60 4.10
N GLU A 393 -1.33 -21.45 3.65
CA GLU A 393 -2.01 -20.52 4.56
C GLU A 393 -3.34 -21.07 5.11
N VAL A 394 -3.57 -20.80 6.39
CA VAL A 394 -4.87 -20.99 7.02
C VAL A 394 -5.76 -19.79 6.70
N THR A 395 -6.79 -19.98 5.88
CA THR A 395 -7.82 -18.94 5.68
C THR A 395 -9.22 -19.41 6.10
N THR A 396 -10.18 -18.49 6.12
CA THR A 396 -11.60 -18.81 6.29
C THR A 396 -12.01 -19.99 5.39
N PRO A 397 -12.66 -21.04 5.94
CA PRO A 397 -13.12 -22.17 5.15
C PRO A 397 -14.06 -21.74 4.01
N ASN A 398 -13.94 -22.36 2.84
CA ASN A 398 -14.71 -22.02 1.64
C ASN A 398 -14.61 -20.53 1.25
N LEU A 399 -13.42 -19.94 1.40
CA LEU A 399 -13.18 -18.55 0.98
C LEU A 399 -13.33 -18.44 -0.54
N ASP A 400 -14.29 -17.63 -0.97
CA ASP A 400 -14.49 -17.24 -2.38
C ASP A 400 -13.56 -16.08 -2.73
N ILE A 401 -12.77 -16.23 -3.79
CA ILE A 401 -11.85 -15.21 -4.29
C ILE A 401 -12.18 -14.97 -5.77
N PRO A 402 -13.01 -13.96 -6.09
CA PRO A 402 -13.28 -13.61 -7.48
C PRO A 402 -12.04 -13.04 -8.16
N GLY A 403 -12.06 -12.96 -9.49
CA GLY A 403 -10.97 -12.39 -10.28
C GLY A 403 -9.68 -13.22 -10.22
N ALA A 404 -8.56 -12.58 -10.52
CA ALA A 404 -7.29 -13.28 -10.65
C ALA A 404 -6.69 -13.66 -9.28
N THR A 405 -6.39 -14.94 -9.14
CA THR A 405 -5.69 -15.54 -8.00
C THR A 405 -4.33 -16.05 -8.47
N LYS A 406 -3.28 -15.82 -7.66
CA LYS A 406 -1.93 -16.27 -7.97
C LYS A 406 -1.34 -17.06 -6.81
N PHE A 407 -1.03 -18.33 -7.04
CA PHE A 407 -0.21 -19.11 -6.13
C PHE A 407 1.26 -18.84 -6.41
N VAL A 408 1.97 -18.32 -5.41
CA VAL A 408 3.41 -18.07 -5.43
C VAL A 408 4.10 -18.96 -4.41
N ALA A 409 5.39 -19.24 -4.56
CA ALA A 409 6.11 -19.95 -3.51
C ALA A 409 7.59 -19.60 -3.48
N THR A 410 8.16 -19.59 -2.28
CA THR A 410 9.61 -19.48 -2.03
C THR A 410 10.27 -20.85 -1.79
N GLY A 411 9.47 -21.93 -1.90
CA GLY A 411 9.87 -23.32 -1.74
C GLY A 411 8.81 -24.25 -2.33
N SER A 412 9.03 -25.56 -2.28
CA SER A 412 7.99 -26.51 -2.66
C SER A 412 6.93 -26.61 -1.56
N LEU A 413 5.67 -26.42 -1.91
CA LEU A 413 4.56 -26.31 -0.97
C LEU A 413 3.38 -27.21 -1.37
N LEU A 414 2.54 -27.52 -0.39
CA LEU A 414 1.29 -28.25 -0.58
C LEU A 414 0.14 -27.25 -0.64
N ILE A 415 -0.81 -27.46 -1.55
CA ILE A 415 -2.08 -26.73 -1.61
C ILE A 415 -3.10 -27.54 -0.81
N THR A 416 -3.37 -27.13 0.43
CA THR A 416 -4.01 -28.00 1.44
C THR A 416 -5.42 -27.62 1.87
N ARG A 417 -6.08 -26.67 1.21
CA ARG A 417 -7.26 -26.04 1.82
C ARG A 417 -8.41 -25.82 0.87
N THR A 418 -9.60 -26.18 1.36
CA THR A 418 -10.88 -26.06 0.68
C THR A 418 -11.26 -24.60 0.50
N LEU A 419 -10.76 -24.01 -0.58
CA LEU A 419 -11.21 -22.73 -1.12
C LEU A 419 -12.63 -22.91 -1.70
N GLY A 420 -13.40 -21.83 -1.70
CA GLY A 420 -14.80 -21.84 -2.14
C GLY A 420 -14.90 -21.85 -3.65
N ALA A 421 -14.71 -20.68 -4.27
CA ALA A 421 -14.62 -20.48 -5.71
C ALA A 421 -13.44 -19.57 -6.07
N LEU A 422 -12.68 -19.94 -7.10
CA LEU A 422 -11.63 -19.15 -7.72
C LEU A 422 -11.98 -18.91 -9.19
N ASP A 423 -11.71 -17.72 -9.72
CA ASP A 423 -11.88 -17.46 -11.15
C ASP A 423 -10.60 -17.80 -11.93
N ASP A 424 -9.81 -16.81 -12.33
CA ASP A 424 -8.54 -17.05 -13.03
C ASP A 424 -7.45 -17.44 -12.03
N VAL A 425 -6.71 -18.52 -12.31
CA VAL A 425 -5.66 -19.04 -11.43
C VAL A 425 -4.32 -19.11 -12.14
N THR A 426 -3.32 -18.47 -11.56
CA THR A 426 -1.92 -18.60 -11.99
C THR A 426 -1.10 -19.33 -10.92
N PHE A 427 -0.47 -20.44 -11.29
CA PHE A 427 0.55 -21.13 -10.51
C PHE A 427 1.93 -20.61 -10.92
N ASP A 428 2.60 -19.86 -10.04
CA ASP A 428 3.89 -19.21 -10.30
C ASP A 428 4.86 -19.38 -9.12
N ALA A 429 5.41 -20.59 -9.03
CA ALA A 429 6.42 -20.99 -8.07
C ALA A 429 7.72 -21.31 -8.82
N SER A 430 8.36 -20.27 -9.36
CA SER A 430 9.59 -20.40 -10.16
C SER A 430 10.67 -21.20 -9.43
N GLY A 431 11.11 -22.30 -10.03
CA GLY A 431 12.10 -23.22 -9.47
C GLY A 431 11.55 -24.25 -8.48
N HIS A 432 10.25 -24.24 -8.21
CA HIS A 432 9.62 -25.00 -7.13
C HIS A 432 8.42 -25.82 -7.59
N THR A 433 7.94 -26.69 -6.70
CA THR A 433 6.77 -27.56 -6.95
C THR A 433 5.60 -27.15 -6.07
N LEU A 434 4.45 -26.90 -6.69
CA LEU A 434 3.16 -26.81 -6.01
C LEU A 434 2.46 -28.15 -6.11
N THR A 435 2.18 -28.78 -4.97
CA THR A 435 1.56 -30.12 -4.92
C THR A 435 0.15 -30.03 -4.38
N PHE A 436 -0.83 -30.59 -5.08
CA PHE A 436 -2.19 -30.67 -4.56
C PHE A 436 -2.23 -31.64 -3.37
N ASN A 437 -2.92 -31.25 -2.31
CA ASN A 437 -3.22 -32.10 -1.16
C ASN A 437 -4.74 -32.29 -0.97
N GLU A 438 -5.52 -31.77 -1.91
CA GLU A 438 -6.95 -32.00 -2.05
C GLU A 438 -7.36 -31.88 -3.51
N THR A 439 -8.56 -32.38 -3.84
CA THR A 439 -9.14 -32.24 -5.18
C THR A 439 -9.63 -30.81 -5.38
N ILE A 440 -9.16 -30.17 -6.45
CA ILE A 440 -9.47 -28.78 -6.79
C ILE A 440 -10.64 -28.75 -7.78
N ALA A 441 -11.86 -28.60 -7.26
CA ALA A 441 -13.08 -28.53 -8.06
C ALA A 441 -13.68 -27.11 -8.18
N TYR A 442 -12.97 -26.12 -7.64
CA TYR A 442 -13.49 -24.76 -7.40
C TYR A 442 -12.94 -23.69 -8.37
N ILE A 443 -12.18 -24.07 -9.39
CA ILE A 443 -11.66 -23.11 -10.38
C ILE A 443 -12.70 -22.95 -11.50
N SER A 444 -13.23 -21.73 -11.66
CA SER A 444 -14.19 -21.36 -12.70
C SER A 444 -13.58 -20.60 -13.88
N GLY A 445 -12.36 -20.10 -13.76
CA GLY A 445 -11.68 -19.31 -14.78
C GLY A 445 -10.54 -20.04 -15.48
N ASP A 446 -9.66 -19.26 -16.12
CA ASP A 446 -8.50 -19.78 -16.85
C ASP A 446 -7.39 -20.23 -15.90
N ILE A 447 -6.61 -21.22 -16.33
CA ILE A 447 -5.51 -21.78 -15.55
C ILE A 447 -4.20 -21.51 -16.27
N THR A 448 -3.22 -20.96 -15.57
CA THR A 448 -1.87 -20.75 -16.08
C THR A 448 -0.83 -21.37 -15.16
N VAL A 449 0.06 -22.19 -15.70
CA VAL A 449 1.29 -22.63 -15.02
C VAL A 449 2.45 -21.84 -15.60
N ALA A 450 3.07 -21.01 -14.77
CA ALA A 450 4.17 -20.15 -15.17
C ALA A 450 5.45 -20.95 -15.50
N SER A 451 6.38 -20.31 -16.21
CA SER A 451 7.67 -20.91 -16.51
C SER A 451 8.43 -21.31 -15.24
N ASN A 452 9.23 -22.37 -15.33
CA ASN A 452 9.98 -22.93 -14.22
C ASN A 452 9.15 -23.35 -12.99
N THR A 453 7.81 -23.37 -13.07
CA THR A 453 6.93 -23.88 -12.01
C THR A 453 6.59 -25.34 -12.29
N THR A 454 6.66 -26.21 -11.28
CA THR A 454 6.10 -27.56 -11.38
C THR A 454 4.74 -27.63 -10.69
N LEU A 455 3.70 -28.01 -11.44
CA LEU A 455 2.36 -28.27 -10.89
C LEU A 455 2.15 -29.79 -10.76
N ASN A 456 2.13 -30.29 -9.53
CA ASN A 456 1.95 -31.71 -9.23
C ASN A 456 0.56 -31.98 -8.65
N MET A 457 -0.29 -32.69 -9.40
CA MET A 457 -1.63 -33.05 -8.92
C MET A 457 -1.63 -34.19 -7.87
N ALA A 458 -0.50 -34.86 -7.64
CA ALA A 458 -0.36 -35.99 -6.74
C ALA A 458 -1.44 -37.06 -6.98
N THR A 459 -2.36 -37.28 -6.03
CA THR A 459 -3.49 -38.22 -6.16
C THR A 459 -4.84 -37.53 -6.31
N HIS A 460 -4.84 -36.22 -6.57
CA HIS A 460 -6.02 -35.37 -6.48
C HIS A 460 -6.50 -34.87 -7.84
N GLY A 461 -7.80 -34.61 -7.95
CA GLY A 461 -8.41 -34.17 -9.19
C GLY A 461 -8.33 -32.65 -9.40
N LEU A 462 -8.61 -32.25 -10.63
CA LEU A 462 -8.80 -30.86 -11.06
C LEU A 462 -9.97 -30.80 -12.04
N THR A 463 -10.87 -29.84 -11.86
CA THR A 463 -11.94 -29.58 -12.83
C THR A 463 -11.66 -28.30 -13.60
N ILE A 464 -11.73 -28.38 -14.92
CA ILE A 464 -11.67 -27.22 -15.83
C ILE A 464 -13.11 -26.86 -16.19
N ALA A 465 -13.49 -25.61 -15.90
CA ALA A 465 -14.82 -25.11 -16.23
C ALA A 465 -15.03 -24.98 -17.75
N HIS A 466 -16.29 -24.98 -18.17
CA HIS A 466 -16.67 -24.83 -19.58
C HIS A 466 -16.06 -23.55 -20.20
N THR A 467 -15.55 -23.68 -21.41
CA THR A 467 -14.93 -22.62 -22.24
C THR A 467 -13.67 -21.99 -21.68
N LYS A 468 -12.96 -22.69 -20.77
CA LYS A 468 -11.73 -22.18 -20.17
C LYS A 468 -10.46 -22.71 -20.81
N THR A 469 -9.39 -21.95 -20.60
CA THR A 469 -8.06 -22.20 -21.15
C THR A 469 -7.11 -22.67 -20.07
N VAL A 470 -6.35 -23.72 -20.36
CA VAL A 470 -5.21 -24.18 -19.57
C VAL A 470 -3.93 -23.87 -20.33
N THR A 471 -3.10 -23.00 -19.78
CA THR A 471 -1.80 -22.61 -20.35
C THR A 471 -0.68 -23.24 -19.53
N ASN A 472 0.05 -24.21 -20.10
CA ASN A 472 1.23 -24.78 -19.45
C ASN A 472 2.54 -24.21 -20.04
N ASN A 473 3.17 -23.28 -19.32
CA ASN A 473 4.53 -22.81 -19.61
C ASN A 473 5.57 -23.40 -18.64
N GLY A 474 5.13 -24.17 -17.64
CA GLY A 474 5.98 -24.83 -16.65
C GLY A 474 6.10 -26.33 -16.90
N ASN A 475 6.25 -27.09 -15.82
CA ASN A 475 6.30 -28.53 -15.82
C ASN A 475 5.01 -29.10 -15.21
N TRP A 476 4.33 -29.97 -15.96
CA TRP A 476 3.14 -30.67 -15.50
C TRP A 476 3.39 -32.18 -15.63
N PRO A 477 4.09 -32.78 -14.65
CA PRO A 477 4.51 -34.17 -14.71
C PRO A 477 3.32 -35.12 -14.59
N GLU A 478 3.55 -36.38 -14.93
CA GLU A 478 2.59 -37.46 -14.74
C GLU A 478 2.21 -37.60 -13.26
N PRO A 479 0.93 -37.39 -12.90
CA PRO A 479 0.51 -37.52 -11.52
C PRO A 479 0.31 -38.98 -11.15
N THR A 480 0.37 -39.28 -9.85
CA THR A 480 0.20 -40.63 -9.30
C THR A 480 -1.26 -41.07 -9.14
N GLY A 481 -2.21 -40.17 -9.37
CA GLY A 481 -3.63 -40.37 -9.18
C GLY A 481 -4.45 -39.14 -9.58
N GLY A 482 -5.76 -39.21 -9.37
CA GLY A 482 -6.68 -38.09 -9.62
C GLY A 482 -7.22 -38.01 -11.05
N THR A 483 -8.22 -37.15 -11.24
CA THR A 483 -8.90 -36.95 -12.52
C THR A 483 -8.82 -35.50 -12.93
N LEU A 484 -8.32 -35.24 -14.14
CA LEU A 484 -8.58 -33.98 -14.83
C LEU A 484 -9.94 -34.09 -15.54
N THR A 485 -10.90 -33.27 -15.12
CA THR A 485 -12.26 -33.26 -15.66
C THR A 485 -12.50 -32.00 -16.46
N CYS A 486 -12.90 -32.12 -17.73
CA CYS A 486 -13.43 -31.01 -18.51
C CYS A 486 -14.96 -30.96 -18.32
N ALA A 487 -15.47 -29.91 -17.66
CA ALA A 487 -16.90 -29.69 -17.45
C ALA A 487 -17.61 -29.11 -18.69
N GLY A 488 -17.07 -29.38 -19.88
CA GLY A 488 -17.48 -28.80 -21.16
C GLY A 488 -16.29 -28.60 -22.09
N SER A 489 -16.45 -27.77 -23.14
CA SER A 489 -15.35 -27.30 -23.98
C SER A 489 -14.18 -26.73 -23.18
N ALA A 490 -12.94 -26.99 -23.62
CA ALA A 490 -11.72 -26.48 -22.99
C ALA A 490 -10.61 -26.32 -24.03
N THR A 491 -9.69 -25.40 -23.78
CA THR A 491 -8.53 -25.15 -24.64
C THR A 491 -7.24 -25.39 -23.88
N PHE A 492 -6.35 -26.22 -24.41
CA PHE A 492 -5.05 -26.52 -23.85
C PHE A 492 -3.96 -25.88 -24.70
N ILE A 493 -3.22 -24.94 -24.12
CA ILE A 493 -2.13 -24.19 -24.76
C ILE A 493 -0.88 -24.15 -23.87
N GLY A 494 0.14 -23.39 -24.29
CA GLY A 494 1.41 -23.27 -23.59
C GLY A 494 2.59 -23.81 -24.40
N LEU A 495 3.79 -23.79 -23.84
CA LEU A 495 5.00 -24.25 -24.53
C LEU A 495 5.32 -25.72 -24.29
N ASN A 496 4.77 -26.31 -23.22
CA ASN A 496 5.18 -27.62 -22.74
C ASN A 496 4.03 -28.64 -22.75
N ASN A 497 4.41 -29.92 -22.76
CA ASN A 497 3.52 -31.07 -22.65
C ASN A 497 2.75 -31.07 -21.33
N MET A 498 1.63 -31.79 -21.28
CA MET A 498 0.84 -32.00 -20.06
C MET A 498 0.60 -33.48 -19.83
N SER A 499 0.54 -33.89 -18.56
CA SER A 499 0.30 -35.28 -18.19
C SER A 499 -0.80 -35.37 -17.14
N PHE A 500 -1.65 -36.38 -17.27
CA PHE A 500 -2.84 -36.61 -16.45
C PHE A 500 -2.86 -38.06 -16.00
N TYR A 501 -3.43 -38.34 -14.83
CA TYR A 501 -3.63 -39.73 -14.41
C TYR A 501 -4.90 -40.29 -15.05
N ILE A 502 -6.05 -39.67 -14.79
CA ILE A 502 -7.29 -39.90 -15.53
C ILE A 502 -7.66 -38.61 -16.28
N PHE A 503 -8.06 -38.73 -17.54
CA PHE A 503 -8.61 -37.63 -18.33
C PHE A 503 -10.07 -37.92 -18.67
N SER A 504 -10.98 -37.00 -18.33
CA SER A 504 -12.41 -37.18 -18.50
C SER A 504 -13.08 -35.96 -19.12
N ALA A 505 -13.78 -36.18 -20.24
CA ALA A 505 -14.71 -35.23 -20.84
C ALA A 505 -15.97 -35.97 -21.27
N ALA A 506 -17.11 -35.65 -20.66
CA ALA A 506 -18.38 -36.37 -20.88
C ALA A 506 -19.57 -35.42 -21.11
N VAL A 507 -19.29 -34.17 -21.46
CA VAL A 507 -20.32 -33.19 -21.80
C VAL A 507 -20.46 -33.17 -23.32
N ALA A 508 -21.64 -33.58 -23.81
CA ALA A 508 -21.96 -33.61 -25.23
C ALA A 508 -21.72 -32.24 -25.90
N SER A 509 -21.38 -32.26 -27.18
CA SER A 509 -21.04 -31.06 -27.97
C SER A 509 -19.85 -30.24 -27.45
N SER A 510 -19.02 -30.79 -26.55
CA SER A 510 -17.80 -30.13 -26.11
C SER A 510 -16.76 -30.06 -27.23
N VAL A 511 -16.05 -28.95 -27.30
CA VAL A 511 -14.89 -28.78 -28.17
C VAL A 511 -13.64 -28.73 -27.31
N LEU A 512 -12.76 -29.72 -27.47
CA LEU A 512 -11.47 -29.77 -26.80
C LEU A 512 -10.38 -29.40 -27.79
N ILE A 513 -9.72 -28.28 -27.54
CA ILE A 513 -8.68 -27.74 -28.42
C ILE A 513 -7.33 -28.05 -27.80
N PHE A 514 -6.49 -28.80 -28.51
CA PHE A 514 -5.14 -29.11 -28.09
C PHE A 514 -4.13 -28.31 -28.91
N LYS A 515 -3.13 -27.73 -28.26
CA LYS A 515 -2.06 -27.06 -28.97
C LYS A 515 -1.24 -28.02 -29.81
N ASP A 516 -1.02 -27.64 -31.06
CA ASP A 516 -0.25 -28.37 -32.06
C ASP A 516 1.17 -28.68 -31.57
N GLY A 517 1.69 -29.86 -31.89
CA GLY A 517 3.05 -30.30 -31.56
C GLY A 517 3.26 -30.71 -30.10
N ASN A 518 2.30 -30.46 -29.21
CA ASN A 518 2.37 -30.90 -27.82
C ASN A 518 1.86 -32.34 -27.65
N THR A 519 2.38 -33.02 -26.64
CA THR A 519 1.91 -34.33 -26.19
C THR A 519 1.14 -34.21 -24.88
N TYR A 520 0.00 -34.88 -24.82
CA TYR A 520 -0.90 -34.99 -23.69
C TYR A 520 -0.93 -36.46 -23.25
N THR A 521 -0.30 -36.77 -22.12
CA THR A 521 -0.18 -38.16 -21.65
C THR A 521 -1.28 -38.47 -20.65
N VAL A 522 -1.98 -39.60 -20.82
CA VAL A 522 -2.97 -40.11 -19.87
C VAL A 522 -2.46 -41.44 -19.33
N ALA A 523 -2.10 -41.46 -18.04
CA ALA A 523 -1.43 -42.61 -17.41
C ALA A 523 -2.37 -43.80 -17.13
N ASN A 524 -3.66 -43.51 -16.91
CA ASN A 524 -4.68 -44.47 -16.54
C ASN A 524 -5.90 -44.28 -17.45
N ASN A 525 -7.11 -44.03 -16.93
CA ASN A 525 -8.31 -44.08 -17.76
C ASN A 525 -8.46 -42.83 -18.65
N LEU A 526 -8.84 -43.05 -19.92
CA LEU A 526 -9.31 -42.03 -20.84
C LEU A 526 -10.82 -42.17 -21.03
N THR A 527 -11.58 -41.11 -20.72
CA THR A 527 -13.03 -41.06 -20.93
C THR A 527 -13.38 -39.86 -21.81
N LEU A 528 -13.95 -40.13 -22.97
CA LEU A 528 -14.45 -39.15 -23.92
C LEU A 528 -15.83 -39.62 -24.39
N THR A 529 -16.89 -38.97 -23.93
CA THR A 529 -18.26 -39.47 -24.20
C THR A 529 -19.17 -38.33 -24.63
N GLY A 530 -19.47 -38.31 -25.93
CA GLY A 530 -20.54 -37.49 -26.49
C GLY A 530 -21.88 -38.24 -26.49
N THR A 531 -22.82 -37.75 -27.28
CA THR A 531 -24.02 -38.51 -27.64
C THR A 531 -24.25 -38.42 -29.14
N ASP A 532 -25.19 -39.22 -29.64
CA ASP A 532 -25.67 -39.10 -31.01
C ASP A 532 -26.05 -37.63 -31.32
N GLU A 533 -25.69 -37.19 -32.52
CA GLU A 533 -25.80 -35.80 -33.02
C GLU A 533 -25.05 -34.71 -32.19
N ASN A 534 -24.44 -35.06 -31.05
CA ASN A 534 -23.80 -34.12 -30.11
C ASN A 534 -22.43 -34.65 -29.68
N GLU A 535 -21.60 -34.95 -30.68
CA GLU A 535 -20.29 -35.54 -30.48
C GLU A 535 -19.33 -34.57 -29.78
N ILE A 536 -18.35 -35.11 -29.05
CA ILE A 536 -17.20 -34.31 -28.63
C ILE A 536 -16.29 -34.09 -29.84
N HIS A 537 -15.84 -32.86 -30.04
CA HIS A 537 -14.90 -32.49 -31.09
C HIS A 537 -13.49 -32.27 -30.51
N LEU A 538 -12.56 -33.17 -30.82
CA LEU A 538 -11.14 -32.96 -30.53
C LEU A 538 -10.48 -32.30 -31.73
N ARG A 539 -9.82 -31.15 -31.53
CA ARG A 539 -9.14 -30.47 -32.62
C ARG A 539 -7.87 -29.76 -32.19
N THR A 540 -7.04 -29.37 -33.16
CA THR A 540 -5.99 -28.37 -32.93
C THR A 540 -6.38 -27.00 -33.48
N ASN A 541 -5.53 -25.98 -33.26
CA ASN A 541 -5.82 -24.60 -33.68
C ASN A 541 -5.09 -24.20 -34.98
N ALA A 542 -3.90 -24.77 -35.24
CA ALA A 542 -3.04 -24.38 -36.38
C ALA A 542 -2.84 -25.50 -37.43
N GLY A 543 -3.54 -26.64 -37.31
CA GLY A 543 -3.57 -27.71 -38.30
C GLY A 543 -2.35 -28.63 -38.30
N ALA A 544 -1.45 -28.54 -37.31
CA ALA A 544 -0.42 -29.55 -37.07
C ALA A 544 -0.91 -30.52 -35.98
N THR A 545 -0.40 -31.75 -35.98
CA THR A 545 -0.93 -32.78 -35.09
C THR A 545 -0.55 -32.53 -33.62
N ALA A 546 -1.52 -32.65 -32.72
CA ALA A 546 -1.29 -32.83 -31.29
C ALA A 546 -1.40 -34.31 -30.93
N ILE A 547 -0.68 -34.76 -29.91
CA ILE A 547 -0.68 -36.18 -29.50
C ILE A 547 -1.46 -36.37 -28.21
N LEU A 548 -2.45 -37.26 -28.21
CA LEU A 548 -3.13 -37.75 -27.01
C LEU A 548 -2.68 -39.21 -26.76
N SER A 549 -1.77 -39.41 -25.82
CA SER A 549 -1.14 -40.71 -25.57
C SER A 549 -1.69 -41.34 -24.30
N ASN A 550 -2.63 -42.29 -24.43
CA ASN A 550 -3.15 -43.09 -23.32
C ASN A 550 -2.24 -44.30 -23.01
N THR A 551 -1.35 -44.17 -22.02
CA THR A 551 -0.29 -45.14 -21.72
C THR A 551 -0.73 -46.28 -20.79
N GLY A 552 -1.94 -46.23 -20.24
CA GLY A 552 -2.47 -47.25 -19.34
C GLY A 552 -3.99 -47.22 -19.22
N GLY A 553 -4.53 -47.96 -18.25
CA GLY A 553 -5.96 -47.94 -17.90
C GLY A 553 -6.93 -48.38 -19.00
N ALA A 554 -8.22 -48.14 -18.74
CA ALA A 554 -9.30 -48.40 -19.68
C ALA A 554 -9.61 -47.18 -20.55
N GLN A 555 -10.04 -47.42 -21.79
CA GLN A 555 -10.52 -46.40 -22.71
C GLN A 555 -12.04 -46.51 -22.86
N SER A 556 -12.73 -45.40 -22.64
CA SER A 556 -14.17 -45.25 -22.89
C SER A 556 -14.37 -44.06 -23.80
N VAL A 557 -14.27 -44.29 -25.11
CA VAL A 557 -14.32 -43.26 -26.15
C VAL A 557 -15.49 -43.56 -27.08
N ASP A 558 -16.52 -42.71 -27.05
CA ASP A 558 -17.79 -42.91 -27.78
C ASP A 558 -18.37 -41.56 -28.22
N TYR A 559 -18.90 -41.49 -29.45
CA TYR A 559 -19.43 -40.25 -30.04
C TYR A 559 -18.42 -39.09 -30.02
N VAL A 560 -17.26 -39.34 -30.62
CA VAL A 560 -16.15 -38.39 -30.74
C VAL A 560 -15.75 -38.20 -32.20
N LYS A 561 -15.62 -36.95 -32.65
CA LYS A 561 -14.99 -36.60 -33.92
C LYS A 561 -13.66 -35.90 -33.70
N VAL A 562 -12.70 -36.21 -34.58
CA VAL A 562 -11.30 -35.86 -34.37
C VAL A 562 -10.75 -35.12 -35.59
N ASP A 563 -9.99 -34.05 -35.31
CA ASP A 563 -9.32 -33.18 -36.28
C ASP A 563 -7.88 -32.93 -35.83
N ASN A 564 -6.90 -33.61 -36.44
CA ASN A 564 -5.47 -33.43 -36.13
C ASN A 564 -5.05 -33.74 -34.66
N VAL A 565 -5.80 -34.55 -33.91
CA VAL A 565 -5.41 -35.04 -32.58
C VAL A 565 -5.22 -36.56 -32.65
N ASP A 566 -3.98 -37.04 -32.66
CA ASP A 566 -3.67 -38.45 -32.91
C ASP A 566 -3.17 -39.18 -31.64
N GLY A 567 -3.28 -40.51 -31.65
CA GLY A 567 -2.62 -41.37 -30.68
C GLY A 567 -1.13 -41.55 -30.98
N THR A 568 -0.58 -42.68 -30.56
CA THR A 568 0.78 -43.09 -30.96
C THR A 568 0.77 -44.56 -31.39
N SER A 569 1.80 -45.01 -32.11
CA SER A 569 1.92 -46.42 -32.50
C SER A 569 1.98 -47.41 -31.33
N ALA A 570 2.40 -46.96 -30.14
CA ALA A 570 2.39 -47.77 -28.94
C ALA A 570 1.03 -47.71 -28.20
N ASN A 571 0.31 -46.60 -28.35
CA ASN A 571 -0.89 -46.27 -27.59
C ASN A 571 -1.99 -45.81 -28.57
N HIS A 572 -2.64 -46.77 -29.20
CA HIS A 572 -3.80 -46.52 -30.05
C HIS A 572 -5.01 -46.10 -29.21
N ILE A 573 -5.87 -45.25 -29.78
CA ILE A 573 -7.15 -44.89 -29.18
C ILE A 573 -8.27 -45.70 -29.81
N VAL A 574 -8.94 -46.53 -29.02
CA VAL A 574 -10.07 -47.34 -29.48
C VAL A 574 -11.36 -46.58 -29.23
N ALA A 575 -12.15 -46.37 -30.28
CA ALA A 575 -13.36 -45.55 -30.22
C ALA A 575 -14.56 -46.20 -30.92
N THR A 576 -15.77 -46.00 -30.39
CA THR A 576 -17.04 -46.43 -31.01
C THR A 576 -17.87 -45.22 -31.43
N ASN A 577 -18.72 -45.37 -32.45
CA ASN A 577 -19.57 -44.28 -32.97
C ASN A 577 -18.78 -42.97 -33.20
N SER A 578 -17.55 -43.11 -33.69
CA SER A 578 -16.53 -42.07 -33.72
C SER A 578 -15.84 -42.04 -35.07
N TRP A 579 -15.31 -40.89 -35.45
CA TRP A 579 -14.75 -40.72 -36.79
C TRP A 579 -13.70 -39.61 -36.89
N ASP A 580 -12.86 -39.74 -37.93
CA ASP A 580 -11.86 -38.76 -38.34
C ASP A 580 -12.47 -37.81 -39.39
N ILE A 581 -12.46 -36.50 -39.12
CA ILE A 581 -12.99 -35.49 -40.04
C ILE A 581 -12.11 -35.33 -41.29
N ASN A 582 -10.83 -35.67 -41.19
CA ASN A 582 -9.85 -35.53 -42.26
C ASN A 582 -9.55 -36.86 -42.94
N ARG A 583 -10.39 -37.88 -42.76
CA ARG A 583 -10.17 -39.25 -43.25
C ARG A 583 -9.68 -39.27 -44.71
N GLY A 584 -8.47 -39.79 -44.93
CA GLY A 584 -7.84 -39.90 -46.25
C GLY A 584 -7.29 -38.59 -46.84
N GLY A 585 -7.35 -37.49 -46.08
CA GLY A 585 -6.82 -36.17 -46.43
C GLY A 585 -5.62 -35.75 -45.58
N VAL A 586 -5.24 -34.47 -45.69
CA VAL A 586 -4.19 -33.88 -44.84
C VAL A 586 -4.75 -33.70 -43.43
N GLY A 587 -4.03 -34.15 -42.41
CA GLY A 587 -4.50 -34.12 -41.02
C GLY A 587 -5.28 -35.36 -40.58
N ALA A 588 -5.41 -36.37 -41.46
CA ALA A 588 -5.97 -37.67 -41.11
C ALA A 588 -5.20 -38.30 -39.95
N VAL A 589 -5.94 -38.88 -39.01
CA VAL A 589 -5.35 -39.58 -37.86
C VAL A 589 -5.01 -41.02 -38.21
N THR A 590 -3.97 -41.56 -37.59
CA THR A 590 -3.37 -42.86 -37.96
C THR A 590 -3.35 -43.88 -36.82
N PHE A 591 -3.48 -43.44 -35.58
CA PHE A 591 -3.44 -44.28 -34.38
C PHE A 591 -4.77 -44.29 -33.63
N TRP A 592 -5.86 -44.09 -34.37
CA TRP A 592 -7.22 -44.30 -33.91
C TRP A 592 -7.79 -45.58 -34.52
N ASP A 593 -8.30 -46.46 -33.66
CA ASP A 593 -9.00 -47.67 -34.05
C ASP A 593 -10.52 -47.41 -33.95
N PHE A 594 -11.09 -46.89 -35.04
CA PHE A 594 -12.53 -46.61 -35.12
C PHE A 594 -13.33 -47.90 -35.34
N GLY A 595 -14.26 -48.17 -34.42
CA GLY A 595 -15.30 -49.17 -34.61
C GLY A 595 -16.30 -48.78 -35.68
N ALA A 596 -17.13 -49.72 -36.13
CA ALA A 596 -18.17 -49.47 -37.12
C ALA A 596 -19.11 -48.36 -36.66
N MET A 597 -19.31 -47.34 -37.49
CA MET A 597 -20.25 -46.23 -37.26
C MET A 597 -21.36 -46.25 -38.30
N LEU A 598 -22.56 -45.77 -37.96
CA LEU A 598 -23.63 -45.56 -38.92
C LEU A 598 -23.45 -44.23 -39.67
N TYR A 599 -23.41 -44.28 -40.99
CA TYR A 599 -23.41 -43.12 -41.89
C TYR A 599 -24.76 -42.99 -42.57
N THR A 600 -25.32 -41.79 -42.58
CA THR A 600 -26.63 -41.52 -43.19
C THR A 600 -26.45 -40.87 -44.55
N PHE A 601 -27.04 -41.46 -45.58
CA PHE A 601 -27.10 -40.90 -46.92
C PHE A 601 -28.43 -40.18 -47.12
N GLU A 602 -28.38 -38.85 -47.26
CA GLU A 602 -29.58 -37.99 -47.16
C GLU A 602 -29.89 -37.21 -48.43
N THR A 603 -28.99 -37.21 -49.41
CA THR A 603 -29.17 -36.44 -50.66
C THR A 603 -29.04 -37.34 -51.87
N THR A 604 -30.06 -37.35 -52.74
CA THR A 604 -30.02 -38.10 -54.01
C THR A 604 -28.79 -37.73 -54.83
N GLY A 605 -27.98 -38.72 -55.18
CA GLY A 605 -26.76 -38.50 -55.97
C GLY A 605 -25.73 -39.62 -55.86
N ASN A 606 -24.50 -39.33 -56.25
CA ASN A 606 -23.41 -40.31 -56.28
C ASN A 606 -22.84 -40.60 -54.89
N TRP A 607 -22.43 -41.85 -54.66
CA TRP A 607 -21.71 -42.28 -53.45
C TRP A 607 -20.51 -41.39 -53.13
N ASP A 608 -19.68 -41.09 -54.13
CA ASP A 608 -18.39 -40.38 -53.94
C ASP A 608 -18.54 -38.88 -53.64
N THR A 609 -19.76 -38.35 -53.68
CA THR A 609 -20.00 -36.96 -53.31
C THR A 609 -20.18 -36.87 -51.80
N ALA A 610 -19.13 -36.45 -51.10
CA ALA A 610 -19.10 -36.35 -49.64
C ALA A 610 -20.29 -35.54 -49.06
N GLY A 611 -20.70 -34.45 -49.73
CA GLY A 611 -21.85 -33.64 -49.31
C GLY A 611 -23.23 -34.32 -49.42
N ASN A 612 -23.32 -35.54 -49.95
CA ASN A 612 -24.56 -36.33 -49.92
C ASN A 612 -24.73 -37.13 -48.63
N TRP A 613 -23.67 -37.26 -47.85
CA TRP A 613 -23.64 -37.90 -46.54
C TRP A 613 -23.86 -36.86 -45.46
N GLU A 614 -24.65 -37.19 -44.44
CA GLU A 614 -24.92 -36.32 -43.28
C GLU A 614 -23.61 -35.85 -42.62
N GLN A 615 -22.64 -36.76 -42.49
CA GLN A 615 -21.33 -36.49 -41.91
C GLN A 615 -20.42 -35.65 -42.82
N GLY A 616 -20.82 -35.40 -44.08
CA GLY A 616 -20.03 -34.64 -45.05
C GLY A 616 -18.75 -35.34 -45.51
N ILE A 617 -18.59 -36.64 -45.21
CA ILE A 617 -17.44 -37.48 -45.55
C ILE A 617 -17.90 -38.90 -45.94
N LEU A 618 -17.07 -39.61 -46.70
CA LEU A 618 -17.39 -40.96 -47.18
C LEU A 618 -17.24 -42.02 -46.06
N PRO A 619 -18.17 -42.98 -45.95
CA PRO A 619 -18.01 -44.11 -45.05
C PRO A 619 -16.85 -45.02 -45.49
N ALA A 620 -16.17 -45.60 -44.51
CA ALA A 620 -15.13 -46.61 -44.68
C ALA A 620 -15.76 -47.98 -44.86
N ALA A 621 -14.97 -48.98 -45.32
CA ALA A 621 -15.49 -50.32 -45.56
C ALA A 621 -16.01 -51.05 -44.30
N THR A 622 -15.64 -50.56 -43.12
CA THR A 622 -16.07 -51.06 -41.80
C THR A 622 -17.33 -50.37 -41.27
N ASP A 623 -17.78 -49.30 -41.92
CA ASP A 623 -18.94 -48.52 -41.46
C ASP A 623 -20.25 -49.15 -41.94
N ASN A 624 -21.35 -48.76 -41.29
CA ASN A 624 -22.71 -49.10 -41.69
C ASN A 624 -23.32 -47.93 -42.45
N VAL A 625 -24.24 -48.19 -43.36
CA VAL A 625 -24.91 -47.14 -44.14
C VAL A 625 -26.42 -47.22 -43.98
N LEU A 626 -27.05 -46.08 -43.69
CA LEU A 626 -28.49 -45.87 -43.82
C LEU A 626 -28.78 -45.03 -45.06
N VAL A 627 -29.53 -45.56 -46.01
CA VAL A 627 -30.10 -44.78 -47.13
C VAL A 627 -31.46 -44.26 -46.72
N SER A 628 -31.59 -42.93 -46.61
CA SER A 628 -32.82 -42.27 -46.15
C SER A 628 -34.02 -42.51 -47.06
N GLY A 629 -35.24 -42.31 -46.53
CA GLY A 629 -36.46 -42.51 -47.30
C GLY A 629 -36.62 -41.44 -48.39
N GLY A 630 -36.97 -41.85 -49.61
CA GLY A 630 -37.20 -40.92 -50.74
C GLY A 630 -35.93 -40.39 -51.41
N VAL A 631 -34.75 -40.90 -51.05
CA VAL A 631 -33.47 -40.56 -51.71
C VAL A 631 -32.95 -41.73 -52.53
N THR A 632 -32.21 -41.43 -53.60
CA THR A 632 -31.56 -42.43 -54.45
C THR A 632 -30.04 -42.30 -54.35
N LEU A 633 -29.39 -43.34 -53.82
CA LEU A 633 -27.93 -43.50 -53.77
C LEU A 633 -27.45 -44.17 -55.06
N THR A 634 -26.68 -43.45 -55.88
CA THR A 634 -26.11 -43.97 -57.12
C THR A 634 -24.68 -44.47 -56.90
N LEU A 635 -24.43 -45.74 -57.19
CA LEU A 635 -23.11 -46.37 -57.11
C LEU A 635 -22.34 -46.21 -58.43
N ASN A 636 -21.29 -45.40 -58.42
CA ASN A 636 -20.39 -45.22 -59.57
C ASN A 636 -19.21 -46.21 -59.58
N GLY A 637 -19.41 -47.39 -59.01
CA GLY A 637 -18.44 -48.49 -58.97
C GLY A 637 -18.71 -49.45 -57.82
N THR A 638 -17.90 -50.50 -57.70
CA THR A 638 -17.98 -51.44 -56.58
C THR A 638 -17.70 -50.73 -55.26
N ARG A 639 -18.51 -51.00 -54.23
CA ARG A 639 -18.30 -50.51 -52.86
C ARG A 639 -18.32 -51.70 -51.90
N THR A 640 -17.48 -51.62 -50.88
CA THR A 640 -17.45 -52.56 -49.76
C THR A 640 -17.80 -51.76 -48.51
N ILE A 641 -18.72 -52.28 -47.72
CA ILE A 641 -19.29 -51.64 -46.54
C ILE A 641 -19.70 -52.75 -45.55
N ASN A 642 -19.83 -52.45 -44.26
CA ASN A 642 -20.11 -53.47 -43.26
C ASN A 642 -21.58 -53.91 -43.29
N ASP A 643 -22.51 -52.96 -43.28
CA ASP A 643 -23.95 -53.20 -43.38
C ASP A 643 -24.65 -52.06 -44.13
N VAL A 644 -25.80 -52.36 -44.74
CA VAL A 644 -26.62 -51.39 -45.46
C VAL A 644 -28.08 -51.55 -45.09
N GLN A 645 -28.64 -50.51 -44.49
CA GLN A 645 -30.07 -50.34 -44.27
C GLN A 645 -30.64 -49.36 -45.29
N ILE A 646 -31.78 -49.72 -45.89
CA ILE A 646 -32.52 -48.84 -46.80
C ILE A 646 -33.88 -48.55 -46.15
N ALA A 647 -34.13 -47.27 -45.85
CA ALA A 647 -35.41 -46.84 -45.32
C ALA A 647 -36.53 -47.00 -46.37
N ALA A 648 -37.78 -47.05 -45.92
CA ALA A 648 -38.92 -47.13 -46.84
C ALA A 648 -38.86 -46.01 -47.89
N THR A 649 -39.08 -46.36 -49.16
CA THR A 649 -38.95 -45.50 -50.34
C THR A 649 -37.55 -44.95 -50.65
N GLY A 650 -36.49 -45.36 -49.93
CA GLY A 650 -35.10 -45.17 -50.34
C GLY A 650 -34.69 -46.18 -51.42
N GLU A 651 -33.70 -45.83 -52.24
CA GLU A 651 -33.24 -46.67 -53.35
C GLU A 651 -31.72 -46.63 -53.51
N ILE A 652 -31.13 -47.77 -53.89
CA ILE A 652 -29.74 -47.86 -54.38
C ILE A 652 -29.79 -48.23 -55.86
N THR A 653 -29.19 -47.40 -56.71
CA THR A 653 -29.05 -47.65 -58.15
C THR A 653 -27.58 -47.77 -58.54
N VAL A 654 -27.29 -48.47 -59.64
CA VAL A 654 -25.92 -48.73 -60.15
C VAL A 654 -25.78 -48.16 -61.55
#